data_AF-A0A1I6MFZ4-F1
#
_entry.id   AF-A0A1I6MFZ4-F1
#
_cell.length_a   1.000
_cell.length_b   1.000
_cell.length_c   1.000
_cell.angle_alpha   90.00
_cell.angle_beta   90.00
_cell.angle_gamma   90.00
#
_symmetry.space_group_name_H-M   'P 1'
#
loop_
_entity.id
_entity.type
_entity.pdbx_description
1 polymer ?
#
loop_
_entity_poly.entity_id
_entity_poly.type
_entity_poly.pdbx_seq_one_letter_code
_entity_poly.pdbx_strand_id
1 'polypeptide(L)'
;MIVFRHFALRRGSRLLLSDIDLVIQSGWRLGVIGRNGCGKSSLFAALQGQLEADAGDLDLPAKLRLASVAQETPALPDPAIDYVMGGDVELATALRDELDAQARGDTEAMAKAHHRIEELHGYDARARAGRLLHGLGFAPETHERAVKEFSGGWRVRLNLARALMAPSELLLLDEPTNHLDLDAVLWLEEWLRRYQGTLLIISHDREFLDGVITHTLHLNDGGAKLYSGNYSAFERLRAEHLRQQQIAHEREQAERAHLQSFIDRFKAKASKAKQAQSRVKRLEKMAGTEAVRAERPFHFQFAVPDRLPDSMLQLEEVTAGYTGEQGEAPSVILRDVRFRLEAGERIGLLGPNGAGKSTLVKTLVGELAVLGGERKAHKDLKIGYFAQHTVESLHEGSSPFDHLQDKAPGVGAQAMRDFLGTWNFAGDRAFESVDGFSGGERARLALALIAWDKPNLLLLDEPTNHLDLDMREALADALADFDGALVLVSHDRHLLGMVCDSFWRVADGVVEGFDGDLDDYARWLRSRGSANKKAEKKAKAAAANKPVMPTETPEERRRNAAADREGEKVARQRVKKIETRVATIETELTTLESKLADPSTYNGSTTELMKLGQRQTELRREKETLEGEWLELYERLEA
;
A
#
# COMPACT_ATOMS: atom_id res chain seq x y z
N MET A 1 1.44 -29.83 4.16
CA MET A 1 0.57 -29.66 2.96
C MET A 1 -0.85 -29.54 3.48
N ILE A 2 -1.62 -28.59 2.97
CA ILE A 2 -3.02 -28.37 3.31
C ILE A 2 -3.84 -28.72 2.07
N VAL A 3 -4.90 -29.51 2.22
CA VAL A 3 -5.68 -30.01 1.07
C VAL A 3 -7.15 -29.72 1.28
N PHE A 4 -7.76 -29.07 0.29
CA PHE A 4 -9.20 -28.86 0.17
C PHE A 4 -9.72 -29.88 -0.85
N ARG A 5 -10.76 -30.63 -0.51
CA ARG A 5 -11.42 -31.60 -1.41
C ARG A 5 -12.92 -31.34 -1.44
N HIS A 6 -13.45 -30.98 -2.60
CA HIS A 6 -14.86 -30.62 -2.78
C HIS A 6 -15.38 -29.63 -1.72
N PHE A 7 -14.51 -28.74 -1.24
CA PHE A 7 -14.78 -27.90 -0.09
C PHE A 7 -15.82 -26.84 -0.43
N ALA A 8 -16.87 -26.74 0.40
CA ALA A 8 -17.91 -25.73 0.28
C ALA A 8 -18.12 -25.00 1.62
N LEU A 9 -18.39 -23.71 1.53
CA LEU A 9 -18.51 -22.83 2.69
C LEU A 9 -19.63 -21.81 2.50
N ARG A 10 -20.53 -21.75 3.48
CA ARG A 10 -21.65 -20.82 3.57
C ARG A 10 -21.50 -19.96 4.82
N ARG A 11 -22.02 -18.74 4.74
CA ARG A 11 -22.18 -17.88 5.92
C ARG A 11 -23.61 -17.38 5.95
N GLY A 12 -24.37 -17.83 6.95
CA GLY A 12 -25.83 -17.63 7.00
C GLY A 12 -26.51 -18.32 5.81
N SER A 13 -27.25 -17.58 5.00
CA SER A 13 -27.95 -18.13 3.82
C SER A 13 -27.08 -18.16 2.55
N ARG A 14 -26.00 -17.37 2.48
CA ARG A 14 -25.21 -17.15 1.28
C ARG A 14 -24.07 -18.16 1.15
N LEU A 15 -24.06 -18.94 0.06
CA LEU A 15 -22.94 -19.80 -0.31
C LEU A 15 -21.78 -18.91 -0.78
N LEU A 16 -20.65 -18.97 -0.07
CA LEU A 16 -19.48 -18.13 -0.34
C LEU A 16 -18.48 -18.85 -1.23
N LEU A 17 -18.27 -20.14 -0.99
CA LEU A 17 -17.34 -20.99 -1.72
C LEU A 17 -18.02 -22.32 -2.04
N SER A 18 -17.78 -22.84 -3.24
CA SER A 18 -18.40 -24.06 -3.72
C SER A 18 -17.41 -24.92 -4.51
N ASP A 19 -17.37 -26.21 -4.18
CA ASP A 19 -16.61 -27.24 -4.89
C ASP A 19 -15.13 -26.88 -5.11
N ILE A 20 -14.45 -26.49 -4.02
CA ILE A 20 -13.04 -26.11 -4.06
C ILE A 20 -12.16 -27.35 -3.89
N ASP A 21 -11.38 -27.61 -4.94
CA ASP A 21 -10.24 -28.53 -4.91
C ASP A 21 -8.93 -27.72 -4.99
N LEU A 22 -8.17 -27.70 -3.89
CA LEU A 22 -6.95 -26.92 -3.79
C LEU A 22 -5.91 -27.64 -2.93
N VAL A 23 -4.65 -27.50 -3.32
CA VAL A 23 -3.50 -28.00 -2.56
C VAL A 23 -2.57 -26.83 -2.27
N ILE A 24 -2.25 -26.62 -0.99
CA ILE A 24 -1.25 -25.64 -0.54
C ILE A 24 -0.04 -26.40 0.01
N GLN A 25 1.13 -26.16 -0.58
CA GLN A 25 2.38 -26.78 -0.13
C GLN A 25 3.00 -26.01 1.04
N SER A 26 3.87 -26.70 1.79
CA SER A 26 4.60 -26.09 2.90
C SER A 26 5.62 -25.07 2.40
N GLY A 27 5.76 -23.95 3.11
CA GLY A 27 6.70 -22.87 2.77
C GLY A 27 6.22 -21.92 1.68
N TRP A 28 5.02 -22.13 1.14
CA TRP A 28 4.41 -21.18 0.21
C TRP A 28 4.02 -19.88 0.92
N ARG A 29 4.23 -18.76 0.23
CA ARG A 29 3.70 -17.45 0.62
C ARG A 29 2.57 -17.12 -0.33
N LEU A 30 1.34 -17.25 0.16
CA LEU A 30 0.11 -17.18 -0.61
C LEU A 30 -0.62 -15.87 -0.31
N GLY A 31 -0.84 -15.05 -1.34
CA GLY A 31 -1.76 -13.91 -1.25
C GLY A 31 -3.19 -14.35 -1.57
N VAL A 32 -4.14 -14.13 -0.66
CA VAL A 32 -5.56 -14.45 -0.86
C VAL A 32 -6.29 -13.18 -1.31
N ILE A 33 -6.77 -13.19 -2.56
CA ILE A 33 -7.30 -12.01 -3.23
C ILE A 33 -8.72 -12.27 -3.69
N GLY A 34 -9.55 -11.24 -3.63
CA GLY A 34 -10.91 -11.25 -4.13
C GLY A 34 -11.70 -10.07 -3.58
N ARG A 35 -12.88 -9.84 -4.15
CA ARG A 35 -13.77 -8.73 -3.78
C ARG A 35 -14.25 -8.84 -2.33
N ASN A 36 -14.77 -7.74 -1.78
CA ASN A 36 -15.38 -7.80 -0.46
C ASN A 36 -16.59 -8.75 -0.46
N GLY A 37 -16.65 -9.63 0.56
CA GLY A 37 -17.71 -10.62 0.69
C GLY A 37 -17.55 -11.90 -0.14
N CYS A 38 -16.40 -12.14 -0.80
CA CYS A 38 -16.14 -13.41 -1.51
C CYS A 38 -15.70 -14.57 -0.58
N GLY A 39 -15.56 -14.32 0.72
CA GLY A 39 -15.27 -15.37 1.72
C GLY A 39 -13.82 -15.44 2.21
N LYS A 40 -12.96 -14.44 1.96
CA LYS A 40 -11.55 -14.39 2.45
C LYS A 40 -11.41 -14.67 3.95
N SER A 41 -12.05 -13.87 4.80
CA SER A 41 -12.00 -14.07 6.26
C SER A 41 -12.75 -15.33 6.71
N SER A 42 -13.74 -15.80 5.95
CA SER A 42 -14.43 -17.06 6.23
C SER A 42 -13.54 -18.27 5.94
N LEU A 43 -12.70 -18.21 4.91
CA LEU A 43 -11.65 -19.20 4.64
C LEU A 43 -10.64 -19.25 5.78
N PHE A 44 -10.24 -18.10 6.33
CA PHE A 44 -9.36 -18.04 7.50
C PHE A 44 -10.01 -18.65 8.75
N ALA A 45 -11.29 -18.35 9.00
CA ALA A 45 -12.04 -18.96 10.10
C ALA A 45 -12.14 -20.50 9.96
N ALA A 46 -12.32 -21.00 8.74
CA ALA A 46 -12.31 -22.44 8.46
C ALA A 46 -10.93 -23.08 8.74
N LEU A 47 -9.85 -22.43 8.31
CA LEU A 47 -8.48 -22.88 8.59
C LEU A 47 -8.14 -22.87 10.09
N GLN A 48 -8.75 -21.96 10.85
CA GLN A 48 -8.61 -21.89 12.31
C GLN A 48 -9.52 -22.90 13.05
N GLY A 49 -10.37 -23.65 12.34
CA GLY A 49 -11.34 -24.56 12.94
C GLY A 49 -12.52 -23.87 13.65
N GLN A 50 -12.73 -22.58 13.39
CA GLN A 50 -13.85 -21.80 13.96
C GLN A 50 -15.13 -21.91 13.13
N LEU A 51 -15.01 -22.36 11.88
CA LEU A 51 -16.11 -22.52 10.94
C LEU A 51 -15.99 -23.91 10.30
N GLU A 52 -17.05 -24.70 10.37
CA GLU A 52 -17.10 -26.02 9.73
C GLU A 52 -17.42 -25.88 8.23
N ALA A 53 -16.91 -26.80 7.43
CA ALA A 53 -17.26 -26.90 6.02
C ALA A 53 -18.69 -27.43 5.88
N ASP A 54 -19.49 -26.86 4.97
CA ASP A 54 -20.83 -27.39 4.68
C ASP A 54 -20.77 -28.69 3.88
N ALA A 55 -19.76 -28.81 3.02
CA ALA A 55 -19.50 -30.00 2.22
C ALA A 55 -18.01 -30.12 1.92
N GLY A 56 -17.57 -31.34 1.64
CA GLY A 56 -16.17 -31.67 1.38
C GLY A 56 -15.33 -31.71 2.67
N ASP A 57 -14.02 -31.88 2.47
CA ASP A 57 -13.05 -32.05 3.55
C ASP A 57 -11.94 -31.01 3.47
N LEU A 58 -11.51 -30.52 4.64
CA LEU A 58 -10.30 -29.73 4.82
C LEU A 58 -9.29 -30.58 5.61
N ASP A 59 -8.24 -31.02 4.95
CA ASP A 59 -7.19 -31.83 5.54
C ASP A 59 -6.01 -30.95 5.97
N LEU A 60 -5.80 -30.87 7.29
CA LEU A 60 -4.73 -30.13 7.94
C LEU A 60 -3.78 -31.13 8.64
N PRO A 61 -2.45 -30.91 8.59
CA PRO A 61 -1.52 -31.76 9.34
C PRO A 61 -1.83 -31.76 10.85
N ALA A 62 -1.89 -32.94 11.46
CA ALA A 62 -2.34 -33.11 12.85
C ALA A 62 -1.50 -32.36 13.91
N LYS A 63 -0.27 -31.94 13.59
CA LYS A 63 0.63 -31.18 14.47
C LYS A 63 0.89 -29.76 13.99
N LEU A 64 0.09 -29.25 13.04
CA LEU A 64 0.28 -27.92 12.48
C LEU A 64 0.08 -26.85 13.57
N ARG A 65 1.13 -26.07 13.84
CA ARG A 65 1.03 -24.88 14.69
C ARG A 65 0.58 -23.69 13.86
N LEU A 66 -0.61 -23.17 14.15
CA LEU A 66 -1.22 -22.03 13.46
C LEU A 66 -1.08 -20.77 14.34
N ALA A 67 -0.63 -19.67 13.73
CA ALA A 67 -0.72 -18.34 14.32
C ALA A 67 -1.60 -17.44 13.45
N SER A 68 -2.38 -16.58 14.08
CA SER A 68 -3.21 -15.59 13.41
C SER A 68 -3.30 -14.31 14.22
N VAL A 69 -3.49 -13.17 13.55
CA VAL A 69 -3.74 -11.90 14.22
C VAL A 69 -5.16 -11.89 14.78
N ALA A 70 -5.31 -11.66 16.07
CA ALA A 70 -6.62 -11.50 16.69
C ALA A 70 -7.25 -10.16 16.26
N GLN A 71 -8.54 -10.18 15.89
CA GLN A 71 -9.27 -8.98 15.45
C GLN A 71 -9.47 -7.96 16.58
N GLU A 72 -9.55 -8.40 17.84
CA GLU A 72 -9.70 -7.53 19.00
C GLU A 72 -8.53 -7.69 19.97
N THR A 73 -8.09 -6.58 20.57
CA THR A 73 -7.13 -6.59 21.68
C THR A 73 -7.86 -6.20 22.95
N PRO A 74 -8.02 -7.10 23.94
CA PRO A 74 -8.57 -6.72 25.22
C PRO A 74 -7.68 -5.65 25.87
N ALA A 75 -8.30 -4.68 26.52
CA ALA A 75 -7.58 -3.62 27.25
C ALA A 75 -6.96 -4.19 28.53
N LEU A 76 -5.81 -4.83 28.40
CA LEU A 76 -5.13 -5.53 29.49
C LEU A 76 -4.23 -4.56 30.29
N PRO A 77 -4.06 -4.82 31.60
CA PRO A 77 -3.13 -4.07 32.44
C PRO A 77 -1.67 -4.49 32.22
N ASP A 78 -1.43 -5.59 31.52
CA ASP A 78 -0.10 -6.17 31.32
C ASP A 78 0.80 -5.26 30.47
N PRO A 79 2.13 -5.24 30.71
CA PRO A 79 3.09 -4.55 29.87
C PRO A 79 3.06 -5.06 28.42
N ALA A 80 3.27 -4.16 27.45
CA ALA A 80 3.29 -4.52 26.03
C ALA A 80 4.30 -5.62 25.68
N ILE A 81 5.49 -5.59 26.28
CA ILE A 81 6.53 -6.61 26.08
C ILE A 81 6.08 -8.01 26.54
N ASP A 82 5.41 -8.09 27.70
CA ASP A 82 4.93 -9.34 28.28
C ASP A 82 3.72 -9.87 27.48
N TYR A 83 2.85 -8.96 27.02
CA TYR A 83 1.75 -9.29 26.14
C TYR A 83 2.22 -9.96 24.82
N VAL A 84 3.28 -9.41 24.20
CA VAL A 84 3.87 -9.96 22.97
C VAL A 84 4.52 -11.32 23.25
N MET A 85 5.28 -11.45 24.34
CA MET A 85 5.85 -12.75 24.73
C MET A 85 4.75 -13.79 24.98
N GLY A 86 3.59 -13.36 25.48
CA GLY A 86 2.38 -14.17 25.64
C GLY A 86 1.76 -14.70 24.33
N GLY A 87 2.33 -14.38 23.17
CA GLY A 87 2.01 -15.03 21.89
C GLY A 87 2.53 -16.47 21.82
N ASP A 88 3.69 -16.74 22.43
CA ASP A 88 4.19 -18.09 22.64
C ASP A 88 3.58 -18.65 23.94
N VAL A 89 2.46 -19.36 23.79
CA VAL A 89 1.67 -19.86 24.93
C VAL A 89 2.45 -20.87 25.78
N GLU A 90 3.28 -21.70 25.15
CA GLU A 90 4.08 -22.69 25.87
C GLU A 90 5.18 -22.00 26.68
N LEU A 91 5.85 -21.01 26.09
CA LEU A 91 6.86 -20.24 26.80
C LEU A 91 6.25 -19.40 27.93
N ALA A 92 5.13 -18.74 27.67
CA ALA A 92 4.44 -17.92 28.66
C ALA A 92 3.90 -18.74 29.84
N THR A 93 3.54 -20.01 29.60
CA THR A 93 3.19 -20.95 30.67
C THR A 93 4.44 -21.33 31.47
N ALA A 94 5.55 -21.68 30.80
CA ALA A 94 6.80 -22.05 31.48
C ALA A 94 7.36 -20.91 32.36
N LEU A 95 7.30 -19.66 31.89
CA LEU A 95 7.68 -18.47 32.66
C LEU A 95 6.76 -18.23 33.87
N ARG A 96 5.47 -18.50 33.74
CA ARG A 96 4.53 -18.43 34.87
C ARG A 96 4.78 -19.54 35.89
N ASP A 97 5.03 -20.76 35.44
CA ASP A 97 5.35 -21.90 36.29
C ASP A 97 6.63 -21.65 37.10
N GLU A 98 7.63 -21.00 36.50
CA GLU A 98 8.86 -20.57 37.18
C GLU A 98 8.54 -19.58 38.32
N LEU A 99 7.78 -18.52 38.03
CA LEU A 99 7.39 -17.50 39.03
C LEU A 99 6.56 -18.11 40.18
N ASP A 100 5.61 -18.98 39.86
CA ASP A 100 4.77 -19.67 40.84
C ASP A 100 5.55 -20.69 41.68
N ALA A 101 6.52 -21.39 41.08
CA ALA A 101 7.43 -22.28 41.80
C ALA A 101 8.36 -21.50 42.74
N GLN A 102 8.90 -20.37 42.27
CA GLN A 102 9.74 -19.47 43.06
C GLN A 102 8.96 -18.90 44.25
N ALA A 103 7.72 -18.45 44.05
CA ALA A 103 6.86 -17.92 45.11
C ALA A 103 6.53 -18.97 46.18
N ARG A 104 6.39 -20.25 45.78
CA ARG A 104 6.14 -21.38 46.70
C ARG A 104 7.41 -21.98 47.30
N GLY A 105 8.59 -21.60 46.83
CA GLY A 105 9.87 -22.20 47.24
C GLY A 105 10.07 -23.64 46.77
N ASP A 106 9.37 -24.07 45.71
CA ASP A 106 9.46 -25.43 45.17
C ASP A 106 10.62 -25.53 44.15
N THR A 107 11.75 -26.05 44.61
CA THR A 107 12.97 -26.17 43.78
C THR A 107 12.83 -27.17 42.64
N GLU A 108 12.01 -28.22 42.78
CA GLU A 108 11.83 -29.22 41.75
C GLU A 108 10.97 -28.68 40.60
N ALA A 109 9.87 -28.01 40.94
CA ALA A 109 9.04 -27.31 39.95
C ALA A 109 9.82 -26.21 39.22
N MET A 110 10.63 -25.44 39.95
CA MET A 110 11.49 -24.40 39.36
C MET A 110 12.52 -24.98 38.38
N ALA A 111 13.16 -26.11 38.71
CA ALA A 111 14.09 -26.78 37.80
C ALA A 111 13.40 -27.29 36.52
N LYS A 112 12.18 -27.85 36.65
CA LYS A 112 11.37 -28.27 35.49
C LYS A 112 11.00 -27.09 34.59
N ALA A 113 10.59 -25.97 35.19
CA ALA A 113 10.28 -24.75 34.45
C ALA A 113 11.50 -24.19 33.71
N HIS A 114 12.69 -24.14 34.35
CA HIS A 114 13.93 -23.71 33.69
C HIS A 114 14.31 -24.60 32.52
N HIS A 115 14.24 -25.94 32.66
CA HIS A 115 14.48 -26.85 31.54
C HIS A 115 13.53 -26.57 30.37
N ARG A 116 12.24 -26.34 30.67
CA ARG A 116 11.27 -26.02 29.62
C ARG A 116 11.54 -24.67 28.95
N ILE A 117 11.93 -23.66 29.71
CA ILE A 117 12.33 -22.34 29.20
C ILE A 117 13.55 -22.49 28.27
N GLU A 118 14.54 -23.30 28.63
CA GLU A 118 15.72 -23.55 27.80
C GLU A 118 15.36 -24.24 26.47
N GLU A 119 14.54 -25.29 26.52
CA GLU A 119 14.03 -26.00 25.34
C GLU A 119 13.27 -25.08 24.36
N LEU A 120 12.54 -24.12 24.89
CA LEU A 120 11.75 -23.15 24.11
C LEU A 120 12.57 -21.91 23.69
N HIS A 121 13.88 -21.90 23.96
CA HIS A 121 14.74 -20.75 23.75
C HIS A 121 14.14 -19.49 24.39
N GLY A 122 13.72 -19.57 25.65
CA GLY A 122 13.00 -18.52 26.37
C GLY A 122 13.91 -17.39 26.87
N TYR A 123 15.20 -17.64 27.08
CA TYR A 123 16.13 -16.64 27.62
C TYR A 123 16.35 -15.44 26.68
N ASP A 124 16.20 -15.61 25.36
CA ASP A 124 16.27 -14.51 24.40
C ASP A 124 14.89 -13.95 24.02
N ALA A 125 13.79 -14.50 24.57
CA ALA A 125 12.43 -14.16 24.19
C ALA A 125 12.09 -12.68 24.40
N ARG A 126 12.55 -12.08 25.51
CA ARG A 126 12.36 -10.63 25.75
C ARG A 126 13.08 -9.80 24.69
N ALA A 127 14.27 -10.23 24.27
CA ALA A 127 15.00 -9.56 23.19
C ALA A 127 14.33 -9.78 21.83
N ARG A 128 13.76 -10.96 21.56
CA ARG A 128 12.93 -11.21 20.35
C ARG A 128 11.71 -10.31 20.32
N ALA A 129 10.94 -10.26 21.41
CA ALA A 129 9.75 -9.41 21.54
C ALA A 129 10.11 -7.93 21.36
N GLY A 130 11.21 -7.46 21.98
CA GLY A 130 11.70 -6.09 21.80
C GLY A 130 12.09 -5.76 20.36
N ARG A 131 12.65 -6.72 19.60
CA ARG A 131 12.94 -6.52 18.16
C ARG A 131 11.66 -6.43 17.32
N LEU A 132 10.65 -7.25 17.62
CA LEU A 132 9.36 -7.20 16.93
C LEU A 132 8.64 -5.88 17.19
N LEU A 133 8.58 -5.45 18.46
CA LEU A 133 8.01 -4.17 18.86
C LEU A 133 8.73 -3.00 18.18
N HIS A 134 10.07 -2.97 18.24
CA HIS A 134 10.84 -1.91 17.60
C HIS A 134 10.59 -1.83 16.09
N GLY A 135 10.54 -2.98 15.41
CA GLY A 135 10.26 -3.07 13.98
C GLY A 135 8.88 -2.55 13.58
N LEU A 136 7.88 -2.69 14.47
CA LEU A 136 6.53 -2.18 14.28
C LEU A 136 6.34 -0.73 14.76
N GLY A 137 7.44 -0.05 15.09
CA GLY A 137 7.47 1.38 15.43
C GLY A 137 7.35 1.70 16.92
N PHE A 138 7.41 0.72 17.82
CA PHE A 138 7.38 1.00 19.27
C PHE A 138 8.75 1.50 19.76
N ALA A 139 8.73 2.61 20.49
CA ALA A 139 9.91 3.11 21.18
C ALA A 139 10.24 2.22 22.40
N PRO A 140 11.53 2.00 22.74
CA PRO A 140 11.92 1.15 23.86
C PRO A 140 11.25 1.49 25.19
N GLU A 141 10.98 2.78 25.42
CA GLU A 141 10.34 3.29 26.63
C GLU A 141 8.87 2.88 26.74
N THR A 142 8.23 2.56 25.62
CA THR A 142 6.82 2.15 25.57
C THR A 142 6.63 0.65 25.86
N HIS A 143 7.70 -0.15 25.86
CA HIS A 143 7.62 -1.60 26.06
C HIS A 143 7.03 -2.00 27.42
N GLU A 144 7.27 -1.19 28.45
CA GLU A 144 6.77 -1.43 29.82
C GLU A 144 5.37 -0.81 30.07
N ARG A 145 4.83 -0.05 29.11
CA ARG A 145 3.50 0.56 29.26
C ARG A 145 2.42 -0.51 29.14
N ALA A 146 1.33 -0.31 29.89
CA ALA A 146 0.21 -1.24 29.86
C ALA A 146 -0.53 -1.20 28.51
N VAL A 147 -0.98 -2.36 28.01
CA VAL A 147 -1.70 -2.49 26.73
C VAL A 147 -2.90 -1.54 26.64
N LYS A 148 -3.63 -1.36 27.75
CA LYS A 148 -4.79 -0.46 27.83
C LYS A 148 -4.47 1.02 27.57
N GLU A 149 -3.23 1.46 27.74
CA GLU A 149 -2.83 2.87 27.52
C GLU A 149 -2.57 3.20 26.04
N PHE A 150 -2.44 2.18 25.19
CA PHE A 150 -2.27 2.37 23.76
C PHE A 150 -3.61 2.66 23.09
N SER A 151 -3.60 3.47 22.02
CA SER A 151 -4.79 3.67 21.18
C SER A 151 -5.10 2.41 20.36
N GLY A 152 -6.30 2.33 19.78
CA GLY A 152 -6.76 1.16 19.01
C GLY A 152 -5.76 0.71 17.95
N GLY A 153 -5.24 1.63 17.13
CA GLY A 153 -4.25 1.31 16.09
C GLY A 153 -2.95 0.72 16.65
N TRP A 154 -2.43 1.26 17.76
CA TRP A 154 -1.25 0.70 18.43
C TRP A 154 -1.53 -0.68 19.03
N ARG A 155 -2.74 -0.93 19.53
CA ARG A 155 -3.14 -2.26 20.03
C ARG A 155 -3.20 -3.30 18.90
N VAL A 156 -3.66 -2.91 17.70
CA VAL A 156 -3.61 -3.77 16.50
C VAL A 156 -2.16 -4.14 16.18
N ARG A 157 -1.22 -3.19 16.25
CA ARG A 157 0.22 -3.48 16.08
C ARG A 157 0.75 -4.46 17.14
N LEU A 158 0.29 -4.36 18.39
CA LEU A 158 0.64 -5.33 19.44
C LEU A 158 0.10 -6.74 19.13
N ASN A 159 -1.11 -6.86 18.59
CA ASN A 159 -1.66 -8.15 18.16
C ASN A 159 -0.86 -8.76 17.02
N LEU A 160 -0.42 -7.93 16.06
CA LEU A 160 0.50 -8.37 15.02
C LEU A 160 1.82 -8.86 15.63
N ALA A 161 2.46 -8.05 16.49
CA ALA A 161 3.70 -8.44 17.16
C ALA A 161 3.57 -9.77 17.92
N ARG A 162 2.46 -9.95 18.63
CA ARG A 162 2.13 -11.17 19.38
C ARG A 162 1.96 -12.38 18.44
N ALA A 163 1.29 -12.22 17.31
CA ALA A 163 1.14 -13.28 16.31
C ALA A 163 2.49 -13.65 15.67
N LEU A 164 3.36 -12.67 15.40
CA LEU A 164 4.71 -12.90 14.86
C LEU A 164 5.66 -13.57 15.89
N MET A 165 5.40 -13.38 17.19
CA MET A 165 6.15 -14.04 18.27
C MET A 165 5.76 -15.52 18.42
N ALA A 166 4.53 -15.89 18.05
CA ALA A 166 4.03 -17.24 18.19
C ALA A 166 4.74 -18.21 17.22
N PRO A 167 5.37 -19.30 17.73
CA PRO A 167 6.02 -20.27 16.86
C PRO A 167 4.97 -21.00 16.01
N SER A 168 5.02 -20.80 14.70
CA SER A 168 4.01 -21.32 13.77
C SER A 168 4.62 -21.91 12.50
N GLU A 169 3.88 -22.86 11.92
CA GLU A 169 4.15 -23.47 10.61
C GLU A 169 3.20 -22.93 9.54
N LEU A 170 2.06 -22.36 9.98
CA LEU A 170 1.10 -21.62 9.18
C LEU A 170 0.80 -20.30 9.89
N LEU A 171 1.12 -19.18 9.24
CA LEU A 171 0.78 -17.84 9.73
C LEU A 171 -0.29 -17.22 8.83
N LEU A 172 -1.40 -16.82 9.44
CA LEU A 172 -2.54 -16.19 8.81
C LEU A 172 -2.55 -14.69 9.14
N LEU A 173 -2.44 -13.83 8.12
CA LEU A 173 -2.46 -12.38 8.27
C LEU A 173 -3.65 -11.80 7.50
N ASP A 174 -4.60 -11.20 8.20
CA ASP A 174 -5.75 -10.51 7.59
C ASP A 174 -5.51 -8.99 7.67
N GLU A 175 -5.26 -8.38 6.51
CA GLU A 175 -4.90 -6.97 6.32
C GLU A 175 -3.80 -6.46 7.27
N PRO A 176 -2.60 -7.06 7.28
CA PRO A 176 -1.56 -6.74 8.26
C PRO A 176 -0.93 -5.36 8.08
N THR A 177 -1.08 -4.74 6.90
CA THR A 177 -0.57 -3.40 6.60
C THR A 177 -1.49 -2.28 7.13
N ASN A 178 -2.72 -2.61 7.51
CA ASN A 178 -3.64 -1.62 8.05
C ASN A 178 -3.09 -1.02 9.35
N HIS A 179 -3.18 0.31 9.46
CA HIS A 179 -2.68 1.09 10.61
C HIS A 179 -1.14 1.00 10.82
N LEU A 180 -0.40 0.41 9.90
CA LEU A 180 1.06 0.49 9.85
C LEU A 180 1.47 1.74 9.07
N ASP A 181 2.55 2.38 9.53
CA ASP A 181 3.23 3.38 8.73
C ASP A 181 4.14 2.69 7.72
N LEU A 182 4.64 3.46 6.76
CA LEU A 182 5.52 2.95 5.72
C LEU A 182 6.74 2.20 6.28
N ASP A 183 7.33 2.68 7.38
CA ASP A 183 8.44 2.01 8.08
C ASP A 183 8.07 0.60 8.52
N ALA A 184 6.97 0.48 9.27
CA ALA A 184 6.52 -0.79 9.81
C ALA A 184 6.09 -1.75 8.69
N VAL A 185 5.50 -1.23 7.60
CA VAL A 185 5.16 -2.04 6.41
C VAL A 185 6.42 -2.62 5.76
N LEU A 186 7.44 -1.80 5.50
CA LEU A 186 8.70 -2.24 4.89
C LEU A 186 9.44 -3.24 5.79
N TRP A 187 9.47 -2.99 7.09
CA TRP A 187 10.07 -3.91 8.05
C TRP A 187 9.32 -5.25 8.08
N LEU A 188 7.98 -5.21 8.07
CA LEU A 188 7.14 -6.40 8.07
C LEU A 188 7.35 -7.20 6.77
N GLU A 189 7.45 -6.54 5.62
CA GLU A 189 7.76 -7.18 4.34
C GLU A 189 9.07 -7.96 4.43
N GLU A 190 10.14 -7.34 4.91
CA GLU A 190 11.45 -7.99 5.07
C GLU A 190 11.41 -9.15 6.06
N TRP A 191 10.65 -9.02 7.15
CA TRP A 191 10.47 -10.08 8.13
C TRP A 191 9.74 -11.28 7.53
N LEU A 192 8.62 -11.05 6.83
CA LEU A 192 7.80 -12.10 6.21
C LEU A 192 8.52 -12.80 5.07
N ARG A 193 9.39 -12.10 4.33
CA ARG A 193 10.23 -12.71 3.29
C ARG A 193 11.20 -13.75 3.85
N ARG A 194 11.62 -13.62 5.12
CA ARG A 194 12.54 -14.56 5.80
C ARG A 194 11.83 -15.66 6.57
N TYR A 195 10.50 -15.57 6.70
CA TYR A 195 9.70 -16.55 7.40
C TYR A 195 9.76 -17.92 6.69
N GLN A 196 10.03 -18.97 7.47
CA GLN A 196 10.27 -20.32 6.95
C GLN A 196 8.99 -21.16 6.80
N GLY A 197 7.92 -20.78 7.50
CA GLY A 197 6.64 -21.48 7.43
C GLY A 197 5.81 -21.08 6.19
N THR A 198 4.58 -21.58 6.16
CA THR A 198 3.58 -21.22 5.15
C THR A 198 2.91 -19.91 5.56
N LEU A 199 2.82 -18.95 4.65
CA LEU A 199 2.12 -17.69 4.86
C LEU A 199 0.84 -17.65 4.03
N LEU A 200 -0.29 -17.31 4.65
CA LEU A 200 -1.50 -16.90 3.96
C LEU A 200 -1.79 -15.46 4.36
N ILE A 201 -1.80 -14.57 3.38
CA ILE A 201 -1.92 -13.13 3.58
C ILE A 201 -3.12 -12.64 2.79
N ILE A 202 -4.09 -12.04 3.47
CA ILE A 202 -5.11 -11.18 2.86
C ILE A 202 -4.57 -9.76 2.98
N SER A 203 -4.41 -9.07 1.86
CA SER A 203 -4.03 -7.67 1.86
C SER A 203 -4.59 -6.99 0.61
N HIS A 204 -4.95 -5.72 0.76
CA HIS A 204 -5.27 -4.85 -0.36
C HIS A 204 -4.08 -4.00 -0.86
N ASP A 205 -2.89 -4.17 -0.27
CA ASP A 205 -1.66 -3.48 -0.66
C ASP A 205 -0.88 -4.29 -1.73
N ARG A 206 -0.82 -3.74 -2.95
CA ARG A 206 -0.20 -4.38 -4.12
C ARG A 206 1.30 -4.56 -3.97
N GLU A 207 1.97 -3.50 -3.51
CA GLU A 207 3.42 -3.45 -3.35
C GLU A 207 3.86 -4.43 -2.26
N PHE A 208 3.13 -4.47 -1.16
CA PHE A 208 3.36 -5.43 -0.09
C PHE A 208 3.14 -6.87 -0.56
N LEU A 209 2.04 -7.14 -1.27
CA LEU A 209 1.81 -8.46 -1.85
C LEU A 209 2.92 -8.84 -2.82
N ASP A 210 3.36 -7.94 -3.70
CA ASP A 210 4.42 -8.20 -4.66
C ASP A 210 5.79 -8.47 -4.01
N GLY A 211 6.09 -7.80 -2.89
CA GLY A 211 7.31 -8.00 -2.12
C GLY A 211 7.36 -9.33 -1.36
N VAL A 212 6.21 -9.84 -0.90
CA VAL A 212 6.15 -11.00 0.00
C VAL A 212 5.73 -12.29 -0.69
N ILE A 213 4.68 -12.27 -1.53
CA ILE A 213 4.01 -13.49 -1.97
C ILE A 213 4.76 -14.17 -3.13
N THR A 214 4.48 -15.47 -3.26
CA THR A 214 5.02 -16.34 -4.33
C THR A 214 3.91 -16.94 -5.18
N HIS A 215 2.69 -16.98 -4.65
CA HIS A 215 1.51 -17.55 -5.27
C HIS A 215 0.31 -16.69 -4.88
N THR A 216 -0.68 -16.63 -5.77
CA THR A 216 -1.93 -15.89 -5.55
C THR A 216 -3.11 -16.85 -5.59
N LEU A 217 -3.90 -16.87 -4.52
CA LEU A 217 -5.19 -17.54 -4.47
C LEU A 217 -6.29 -16.52 -4.75
N HIS A 218 -6.88 -16.59 -5.93
CA HIS A 218 -7.98 -15.72 -6.34
C HIS A 218 -9.33 -16.39 -6.04
N LEU A 219 -10.13 -15.75 -5.18
CA LEU A 219 -11.50 -16.13 -4.87
C LEU A 219 -12.45 -15.29 -5.75
N ASN A 220 -13.10 -15.91 -6.73
CA ASN A 220 -14.12 -15.24 -7.55
C ASN A 220 -15.34 -16.14 -7.84
N ASP A 221 -16.54 -15.55 -7.81
CA ASP A 221 -17.82 -16.19 -8.14
C ASP A 221 -18.05 -17.56 -7.45
N GLY A 222 -17.62 -17.69 -6.19
CA GLY A 222 -17.72 -18.95 -5.43
C GLY A 222 -16.61 -19.97 -5.71
N GLY A 223 -15.70 -19.68 -6.64
CA GLY A 223 -14.59 -20.55 -7.03
C GLY A 223 -13.22 -20.17 -6.46
N ALA A 224 -12.44 -21.20 -6.18
CA ALA A 224 -11.00 -21.25 -5.89
C ALA A 224 -10.05 -21.28 -7.10
N LYS A 225 -9.19 -20.29 -7.38
CA LYS A 225 -8.12 -20.46 -8.40
C LYS A 225 -6.74 -20.04 -7.90
N LEU A 226 -5.76 -20.93 -8.08
CA LEU A 226 -4.36 -20.71 -7.73
C LEU A 226 -3.54 -20.27 -8.94
N TYR A 227 -2.73 -19.23 -8.76
CA TYR A 227 -1.78 -18.71 -9.73
C TYR A 227 -0.37 -18.73 -9.15
N SER A 228 0.62 -19.07 -9.98
CA SER A 228 2.03 -19.00 -9.63
C SER A 228 2.58 -17.61 -9.95
N GLY A 229 3.34 -17.04 -9.01
CA GLY A 229 3.91 -15.70 -9.13
C GLY A 229 3.35 -14.73 -8.08
N ASN A 230 3.88 -13.50 -8.12
CA ASN A 230 3.43 -12.40 -7.30
C ASN A 230 2.13 -11.77 -7.84
N TYR A 231 1.66 -10.70 -7.20
CA TYR A 231 0.41 -10.04 -7.56
C TYR A 231 0.45 -9.49 -9.00
N SER A 232 1.52 -8.78 -9.38
CA SER A 232 1.72 -8.28 -10.74
C SER A 232 1.77 -9.40 -11.79
N ALA A 233 2.29 -10.58 -11.45
CA ALA A 233 2.24 -11.75 -12.34
C ALA A 233 0.81 -12.29 -12.47
N PHE A 234 0.07 -12.36 -11.36
CA PHE A 234 -1.34 -12.75 -11.37
C PHE A 234 -2.18 -11.84 -12.25
N GLU A 235 -2.05 -10.52 -12.15
CA GLU A 235 -2.82 -9.58 -12.98
C GLU A 235 -2.56 -9.79 -14.47
N ARG A 236 -1.29 -9.92 -14.86
CA ARG A 236 -0.89 -10.20 -16.25
C ARG A 236 -1.46 -11.54 -16.75
N LEU A 237 -1.35 -12.60 -15.95
CA LEU A 237 -1.89 -13.92 -16.29
C LEU A 237 -3.42 -13.90 -16.39
N ARG A 238 -4.09 -13.18 -15.49
CA ARG A 238 -5.54 -13.02 -15.50
C ARG A 238 -6.00 -12.23 -16.72
N ALA A 239 -5.34 -11.12 -17.04
CA ALA A 239 -5.66 -10.29 -18.21
C ALA A 239 -5.49 -11.09 -19.51
N GLU A 240 -4.40 -11.87 -19.64
CA GLU A 240 -4.18 -12.72 -20.80
C GLU A 240 -5.24 -13.83 -20.89
N HIS A 241 -5.60 -14.46 -19.77
CA HIS A 241 -6.66 -15.48 -19.75
C HIS A 241 -8.03 -14.90 -20.12
N LEU A 242 -8.39 -13.74 -19.59
CA LEU A 242 -9.62 -13.02 -19.94
C LEU A 242 -9.63 -12.65 -21.43
N ARG A 243 -8.51 -12.17 -21.96
CA ARG A 243 -8.36 -11.84 -23.38
C ARG A 243 -8.55 -13.08 -24.27
N GLN A 244 -7.96 -14.21 -23.91
CA GLN A 244 -8.12 -15.46 -24.63
C GLN A 244 -9.56 -15.97 -24.60
N GLN A 245 -10.23 -15.87 -23.45
CA GLN A 245 -11.65 -16.19 -23.31
C GLN A 245 -12.53 -15.27 -24.16
N GLN A 246 -12.26 -13.97 -24.17
CA GLN A 246 -12.97 -13.00 -25.00
C GLN A 246 -12.83 -13.31 -26.49
N ILE A 247 -11.60 -13.58 -26.96
CA ILE A 247 -11.36 -13.97 -28.36
C ILE A 247 -12.07 -15.28 -28.70
N ALA A 248 -12.04 -16.27 -27.81
CA ALA A 248 -12.76 -17.54 -28.00
C ALA A 248 -14.28 -17.32 -28.06
N HIS A 249 -14.82 -16.47 -27.19
CA HIS A 249 -16.23 -16.12 -27.15
C HIS A 249 -16.68 -15.37 -28.40
N GLU A 250 -15.91 -14.38 -28.86
CA GLU A 250 -16.19 -13.66 -30.11
C GLU A 250 -16.20 -14.59 -31.32
N ARG A 251 -15.25 -15.54 -31.38
CA ARG A 251 -15.23 -16.59 -32.42
C ARG A 251 -16.48 -17.47 -32.35
N GLU A 252 -16.88 -17.89 -31.15
CA GLU A 252 -18.08 -18.70 -30.95
C GLU A 252 -19.36 -17.94 -31.33
N GLN A 253 -19.47 -16.66 -30.94
CA GLN A 253 -20.59 -15.80 -31.33
C GLN A 253 -20.65 -15.59 -32.84
N ALA A 254 -19.50 -15.37 -33.51
CA ALA A 254 -19.43 -15.25 -34.95
C ALA A 254 -19.85 -16.57 -35.66
N GLU A 255 -19.43 -17.73 -35.15
CA GLU A 255 -19.86 -19.04 -35.66
C GLU A 255 -21.37 -19.23 -35.46
N ARG A 256 -21.91 -18.83 -34.31
CA ARG A 256 -23.36 -18.86 -34.03
C ARG A 256 -24.14 -17.95 -34.95
N ALA A 257 -23.71 -16.70 -35.13
CA ALA A 257 -24.35 -15.75 -36.05
C ALA A 257 -24.32 -16.28 -37.50
N HIS A 258 -23.20 -16.88 -37.92
CA HIS A 258 -23.10 -17.53 -39.23
C HIS A 258 -24.06 -18.73 -39.36
N LEU A 259 -24.08 -19.64 -38.39
CA LEU A 259 -25.00 -20.78 -38.38
C LEU A 259 -26.47 -20.35 -38.37
N GLN A 260 -26.81 -19.32 -37.59
CA GLN A 260 -28.15 -18.74 -37.49
C GLN A 260 -28.58 -18.12 -38.83
N SER A 261 -27.74 -17.28 -39.44
CA SER A 261 -28.05 -16.66 -40.75
C SER A 261 -28.26 -17.70 -41.85
N PHE A 262 -27.57 -18.84 -41.80
CA PHE A 262 -27.77 -19.96 -42.71
C PHE A 262 -29.09 -20.69 -42.44
N ILE A 263 -29.42 -20.94 -41.17
CA ILE A 263 -30.72 -21.54 -40.78
C ILE A 263 -31.86 -20.66 -41.29
N ASP A 264 -31.81 -19.35 -41.03
CA ASP A 264 -32.84 -18.40 -41.42
C ASP A 264 -33.01 -18.30 -42.94
N ARG A 265 -31.89 -18.35 -43.69
CA ARG A 265 -31.90 -18.29 -45.16
C ARG A 265 -32.42 -19.57 -45.84
N PHE A 266 -32.32 -20.73 -45.19
CA PHE A 266 -32.66 -22.02 -45.81
C PHE A 266 -33.85 -22.76 -45.15
N LYS A 267 -34.47 -22.19 -44.11
CA LYS A 267 -35.66 -22.72 -43.42
C LYS A 267 -36.85 -23.00 -44.36
N ALA A 268 -36.96 -22.26 -45.47
CA ALA A 268 -38.09 -22.30 -46.39
C ALA A 268 -37.90 -23.23 -47.63
N LYS A 269 -36.72 -23.84 -47.85
CA LYS A 269 -36.46 -24.70 -49.03
C LYS A 269 -36.44 -26.19 -48.67
N ALA A 270 -37.43 -26.94 -49.18
CA ALA A 270 -37.64 -28.36 -48.89
C ALA A 270 -36.43 -29.28 -49.18
N SER A 271 -35.58 -28.94 -50.16
CA SER A 271 -34.42 -29.78 -50.55
C SER A 271 -33.24 -29.74 -49.58
N LYS A 272 -33.18 -28.79 -48.63
CA LYS A 272 -32.06 -28.64 -47.66
C LYS A 272 -32.47 -28.78 -46.18
N ALA A 273 -33.69 -29.20 -45.91
CA ALA A 273 -34.25 -29.32 -44.55
C ALA A 273 -33.42 -30.21 -43.60
N LYS A 274 -32.91 -31.37 -44.08
CA LYS A 274 -32.05 -32.27 -43.28
C LYS A 274 -30.72 -31.61 -42.84
N GLN A 275 -30.11 -30.76 -43.69
CA GLN A 275 -28.88 -30.06 -43.36
C GLN A 275 -29.09 -28.92 -42.35
N ALA A 276 -30.22 -28.21 -42.46
CA ALA A 276 -30.60 -27.19 -41.48
C ALA A 276 -30.85 -27.81 -40.10
N GLN A 277 -31.55 -28.95 -40.04
CA GLN A 277 -31.88 -29.65 -38.79
C GLN A 277 -30.64 -30.17 -38.04
N SER A 278 -29.63 -30.67 -38.76
CA SER A 278 -28.34 -31.08 -38.15
C SER A 278 -27.57 -29.91 -37.52
N ARG A 279 -27.71 -28.69 -38.08
CA ARG A 279 -27.03 -27.49 -37.58
C ARG A 279 -27.81 -26.79 -36.47
N VAL A 280 -29.14 -26.89 -36.47
CA VAL A 280 -30.00 -26.52 -35.31
C VAL A 280 -29.56 -27.29 -34.07
N LYS A 281 -29.38 -28.62 -34.18
CA LYS A 281 -28.90 -29.45 -33.08
C LYS A 281 -27.47 -29.10 -32.62
N ARG A 282 -26.63 -28.57 -33.52
CA ARG A 282 -25.27 -28.09 -33.19
C ARG A 282 -25.32 -26.73 -32.48
N LEU A 283 -26.20 -25.83 -32.90
CA LEU A 283 -26.48 -24.55 -32.25
C LEU A 283 -27.06 -24.75 -30.84
N GLU A 284 -27.97 -25.72 -30.67
CA GLU A 284 -28.53 -26.11 -29.36
C GLU A 284 -27.47 -26.66 -28.40
N LYS A 285 -26.47 -27.41 -28.89
CA LYS A 285 -25.34 -27.87 -28.07
C LYS A 285 -24.37 -26.75 -27.67
N MET A 286 -24.27 -25.70 -28.48
CA MET A 286 -23.48 -24.50 -28.18
C MET A 286 -24.25 -23.54 -27.23
N ALA A 287 -25.53 -23.80 -26.94
CA ALA A 287 -26.39 -22.92 -26.14
C ALA A 287 -25.97 -22.74 -24.67
N GLY A 288 -25.02 -23.54 -24.16
CA GLY A 288 -24.75 -23.66 -22.72
C GLY A 288 -23.65 -22.77 -22.14
N THR A 289 -22.97 -21.95 -22.92
CA THR A 289 -21.89 -21.09 -22.39
C THR A 289 -22.48 -19.80 -21.85
N GLU A 290 -22.59 -19.69 -20.53
CA GLU A 290 -22.91 -18.44 -19.84
C GLU A 290 -21.96 -17.34 -20.32
N ALA A 291 -22.54 -16.17 -20.57
CA ALA A 291 -21.81 -15.00 -21.04
C ALA A 291 -20.63 -14.73 -20.12
N VAL A 292 -19.43 -14.58 -20.70
CA VAL A 292 -18.33 -13.87 -20.05
C VAL A 292 -18.87 -12.47 -19.80
N ARG A 293 -19.44 -12.24 -18.61
CA ARG A 293 -19.49 -10.90 -18.08
C ARG A 293 -18.02 -10.56 -17.87
N ALA A 294 -17.42 -9.87 -18.84
CA ALA A 294 -16.29 -9.04 -18.53
C ALA A 294 -16.75 -8.22 -17.33
N GLU A 295 -16.21 -8.52 -16.15
CA GLU A 295 -16.38 -7.70 -14.97
C GLU A 295 -15.95 -6.32 -15.43
N ARG A 296 -16.91 -5.44 -15.70
CA ARG A 296 -16.57 -4.07 -16.05
C ARG A 296 -15.98 -3.51 -14.76
N PRO A 297 -14.69 -3.14 -14.75
CA PRO A 297 -14.13 -2.48 -13.58
C PRO A 297 -15.03 -1.29 -13.26
N PHE A 298 -15.34 -1.14 -11.99
CA PHE A 298 -16.14 -0.02 -11.52
C PHE A 298 -15.37 1.26 -11.85
N HIS A 299 -16.03 2.22 -12.51
CA HIS A 299 -15.42 3.48 -12.91
C HIS A 299 -16.27 4.63 -12.36
N PHE A 300 -15.61 5.63 -11.81
CA PHE A 300 -16.23 6.89 -11.41
C PHE A 300 -15.26 8.03 -11.69
N GLN A 301 -15.78 9.26 -11.72
CA GLN A 301 -14.98 10.45 -12.01
C GLN A 301 -15.41 11.58 -11.09
N PHE A 302 -14.45 12.40 -10.69
CA PHE A 302 -14.74 13.67 -10.04
C PHE A 302 -15.23 14.66 -11.11
N ALA A 303 -16.25 15.44 -10.77
CA ALA A 303 -16.75 16.46 -11.68
C ALA A 303 -15.74 17.61 -11.80
N VAL A 304 -15.62 18.17 -13.00
CA VAL A 304 -14.77 19.33 -13.26
C VAL A 304 -15.19 20.50 -12.36
N PRO A 305 -14.27 21.13 -11.63
CA PRO A 305 -14.59 22.26 -10.76
C PRO A 305 -15.04 23.49 -11.55
N ASP A 306 -15.95 24.30 -10.99
CA ASP A 306 -16.47 25.49 -11.69
C ASP A 306 -15.40 26.60 -11.85
N ARG A 307 -14.44 26.68 -10.92
CA ARG A 307 -13.35 27.66 -10.88
C ARG A 307 -12.08 27.05 -10.28
N LEU A 308 -10.94 27.39 -10.87
CA LEU A 308 -9.60 26.97 -10.44
C LEU A 308 -8.70 28.21 -10.30
N PRO A 309 -8.52 28.75 -9.08
CA PRO A 309 -7.64 29.89 -8.85
C PRO A 309 -6.17 29.45 -8.82
N ASP A 310 -5.28 30.18 -9.50
CA ASP A 310 -3.84 29.83 -9.61
C ASP A 310 -3.17 29.63 -8.24
N SER A 311 -3.42 30.53 -7.28
CA SER A 311 -2.99 30.37 -5.89
C SER A 311 -4.18 30.02 -5.02
N MET A 312 -4.21 28.78 -4.52
CA MET A 312 -5.37 28.24 -3.80
C MET A 312 -5.26 28.47 -2.29
N LEU A 313 -4.11 28.09 -1.71
CA LEU A 313 -3.87 28.15 -0.28
C LEU A 313 -2.39 28.38 0.02
N GLN A 314 -2.12 29.19 1.04
CA GLN A 314 -0.77 29.45 1.52
C GLN A 314 -0.73 29.45 3.05
N LEU A 315 0.28 28.79 3.61
CA LEU A 315 0.68 28.86 5.02
C LEU A 315 2.01 29.63 5.10
N GLU A 316 2.03 30.70 5.89
CA GLU A 316 3.22 31.53 6.14
C GLU A 316 3.61 31.45 7.62
N GLU A 317 4.76 30.84 7.89
CA GLU A 317 5.36 30.71 9.23
C GLU A 317 4.40 30.11 10.27
N VAL A 318 3.58 29.16 9.83
CA VAL A 318 2.47 28.64 10.63
C VAL A 318 2.98 27.73 11.75
N THR A 319 2.47 27.97 12.95
CA THR A 319 2.60 27.05 14.08
C THR A 319 1.26 26.34 14.28
N ALA A 320 1.25 25.01 14.13
CA ALA A 320 0.05 24.20 14.24
C ALA A 320 0.12 23.26 15.44
N GLY A 321 -1.00 23.08 16.13
CA GLY A 321 -1.09 22.28 17.33
C GLY A 321 -2.46 22.37 17.98
N TYR A 322 -2.67 21.60 19.05
CA TYR A 322 -3.94 21.59 19.76
C TYR A 322 -3.87 22.48 20.98
N THR A 323 -4.87 23.36 21.15
CA THR A 323 -5.04 24.15 22.37
C THR A 323 -5.35 23.19 23.53
N GLY A 324 -4.60 23.29 24.63
CA GLY A 324 -4.88 22.51 25.83
C GLY A 324 -6.24 22.88 26.44
N GLU A 325 -6.83 21.98 27.22
CA GLU A 325 -7.97 22.32 28.07
C GLU A 325 -7.56 23.37 29.12
N GLN A 326 -8.54 24.11 29.64
CA GLN A 326 -8.34 25.33 30.45
C GLN A 326 -7.16 25.24 31.44
N GLY A 327 -6.03 25.87 31.09
CA GLY A 327 -4.83 25.97 31.92
C GLY A 327 -3.60 25.17 31.45
N GLU A 328 -3.74 24.27 30.47
CA GLU A 328 -2.62 23.56 29.88
C GLU A 328 -1.98 24.34 28.72
N ALA A 329 -0.65 24.24 28.59
CA ALA A 329 0.07 24.86 27.49
C ALA A 329 -0.34 24.21 26.15
N PRO A 330 -0.47 25.00 25.06
CA PRO A 330 -0.84 24.45 23.76
C PRO A 330 0.21 23.41 23.31
N SER A 331 -0.29 22.27 22.83
CA SER A 331 0.53 21.20 22.29
C SER A 331 0.95 21.54 20.86
N VAL A 332 2.12 22.17 20.72
CA VAL A 332 2.69 22.53 19.42
C VAL A 332 3.21 21.26 18.74
N ILE A 333 2.62 20.91 17.60
CA ILE A 333 2.98 19.74 16.80
C ILE A 333 3.89 20.13 15.63
N LEU A 334 3.58 21.21 14.92
CA LEU A 334 4.34 21.71 13.77
C LEU A 334 4.75 23.17 13.96
N ARG A 335 5.95 23.52 13.51
CA ARG A 335 6.58 24.85 13.67
C ARG A 335 7.09 25.37 12.34
N ASP A 336 6.99 26.70 12.15
CA ASP A 336 7.46 27.43 10.95
C ASP A 336 7.05 26.75 9.64
N VAL A 337 5.79 26.34 9.54
CA VAL A 337 5.26 25.67 8.36
C VAL A 337 5.09 26.70 7.25
N ARG A 338 5.85 26.52 6.17
CA ARG A 338 5.75 27.28 4.93
C ARG A 338 5.30 26.34 3.83
N PHE A 339 4.04 26.46 3.44
CA PHE A 339 3.41 25.57 2.47
C PHE A 339 2.61 26.41 1.49
N ARG A 340 2.74 26.13 0.20
CA ARG A 340 1.94 26.75 -0.85
C ARG A 340 1.29 25.65 -1.67
N LEU A 341 0.05 25.91 -2.06
CA LEU A 341 -0.69 25.06 -2.96
C LEU A 341 -1.24 25.88 -4.13
N GLU A 342 -0.86 25.48 -5.34
CA GLU A 342 -1.27 26.08 -6.60
C GLU A 342 -2.28 25.18 -7.34
N ALA A 343 -2.96 25.73 -8.35
CA ALA A 343 -3.94 24.97 -9.12
C ALA A 343 -3.30 23.79 -9.85
N GLY A 344 -3.92 22.60 -9.73
CA GLY A 344 -3.46 21.38 -10.39
C GLY A 344 -2.27 20.70 -9.72
N GLU A 345 -1.70 21.25 -8.64
CA GLU A 345 -0.63 20.58 -7.90
C GLU A 345 -1.13 19.30 -7.23
N ARG A 346 -0.31 18.23 -7.34
CA ARG A 346 -0.58 16.92 -6.76
C ARG A 346 0.50 16.57 -5.75
N ILE A 347 0.18 16.72 -4.47
CA ILE A 347 1.13 16.62 -3.36
C ILE A 347 0.85 15.37 -2.53
N GLY A 348 1.86 14.52 -2.35
CA GLY A 348 1.85 13.42 -1.39
C GLY A 348 2.49 13.82 -0.06
N LEU A 349 1.78 13.67 1.06
CA LEU A 349 2.32 13.93 2.39
C LEU A 349 2.94 12.66 2.99
N LEU A 350 4.25 12.68 3.15
CA LEU A 350 5.05 11.59 3.70
C LEU A 350 5.40 11.87 5.17
N GLY A 351 5.38 10.85 6.02
CA GLY A 351 5.78 11.01 7.42
C GLY A 351 5.40 9.80 8.26
N PRO A 352 6.12 9.50 9.37
CA PRO A 352 5.71 8.44 10.28
C PRO A 352 4.37 8.78 10.97
N ASN A 353 3.75 7.78 11.59
CA ASN A 353 2.52 8.00 12.33
C ASN A 353 2.77 8.83 13.59
N GLY A 354 1.86 9.77 13.85
CA GLY A 354 2.05 10.77 14.91
C GLY A 354 3.00 11.93 14.56
N ALA A 355 3.54 12.01 13.34
CA ALA A 355 4.41 13.12 12.94
C ALA A 355 3.69 14.48 12.78
N GLY A 356 2.36 14.47 12.73
CA GLY A 356 1.54 15.69 12.54
C GLY A 356 0.90 15.83 11.15
N LYS A 357 0.88 14.78 10.30
CA LYS A 357 0.23 14.81 8.97
C LYS A 357 -1.23 15.26 9.03
N SER A 358 -2.05 14.59 9.85
CA SER A 358 -3.46 14.98 10.03
C SER A 358 -3.62 16.35 10.70
N THR A 359 -2.63 16.78 11.51
CA THR A 359 -2.63 18.15 12.06
C THR A 359 -2.42 19.18 10.96
N LEU A 360 -1.47 18.93 10.04
CA LEU A 360 -1.26 19.76 8.85
C LEU A 360 -2.53 19.80 7.99
N VAL A 361 -3.13 18.65 7.70
CA VAL A 361 -4.36 18.58 6.89
C VAL A 361 -5.51 19.35 7.54
N LYS A 362 -5.75 19.20 8.85
CA LYS A 362 -6.78 19.96 9.58
C LYS A 362 -6.52 21.46 9.56
N THR A 363 -5.26 21.88 9.61
CA THR A 363 -4.87 23.29 9.44
C THR A 363 -5.11 23.75 7.99
N LEU A 364 -4.82 22.94 6.98
CA LEU A 364 -5.11 23.25 5.57
C LEU A 364 -6.61 23.39 5.32
N VAL A 365 -7.46 22.51 5.85
CA VAL A 365 -8.93 22.62 5.76
C VAL A 365 -9.43 23.88 6.47
N GLY A 366 -8.80 24.24 7.59
CA GLY A 366 -9.22 25.34 8.46
C GLY A 366 -10.07 24.89 9.67
N GLU A 367 -10.17 23.59 9.92
CA GLU A 367 -10.78 23.03 11.13
C GLU A 367 -9.94 23.35 12.39
N LEU A 368 -8.61 23.38 12.23
CA LEU A 368 -7.68 23.72 13.29
C LEU A 368 -7.15 25.14 13.09
N ALA A 369 -7.50 26.04 14.01
CA ALA A 369 -6.95 27.39 14.04
C ALA A 369 -5.42 27.34 14.25
N VAL A 370 -4.69 28.21 13.54
CA VAL A 370 -3.24 28.33 13.70
C VAL A 370 -2.91 28.93 15.07
N LEU A 371 -1.88 28.41 15.73
CA LEU A 371 -1.37 28.96 17.00
C LEU A 371 -0.49 30.20 16.76
N GLY A 372 0.08 30.32 15.57
CA GLY A 372 0.89 31.44 15.10
C GLY A 372 1.08 31.36 13.58
N GLY A 373 1.51 32.46 12.96
CA GLY A 373 1.62 32.60 11.50
C GLY A 373 0.29 32.92 10.83
N GLU A 374 0.24 32.80 9.50
CA GLU A 374 -0.94 33.17 8.69
C GLU A 374 -1.34 32.05 7.72
N ARG A 375 -2.65 31.74 7.69
CA ARG A 375 -3.28 30.88 6.66
C ARG A 375 -4.09 31.75 5.70
N LYS A 376 -3.64 31.85 4.45
CA LYS A 376 -4.32 32.56 3.37
C LYS A 376 -5.01 31.55 2.46
N ALA A 377 -6.32 31.70 2.28
CA ALA A 377 -7.12 30.86 1.37
C ALA A 377 -7.81 31.76 0.35
N HIS A 378 -7.85 31.33 -0.92
CA HIS A 378 -8.56 32.05 -1.95
C HIS A 378 -10.09 32.01 -1.70
N LYS A 379 -10.81 33.07 -2.12
CA LYS A 379 -12.26 33.19 -1.86
C LYS A 379 -13.10 32.14 -2.58
N ASP A 380 -12.63 31.69 -3.73
CA ASP A 380 -13.28 30.65 -4.54
C ASP A 380 -12.80 29.23 -4.18
N LEU A 381 -12.03 29.06 -3.09
CA LEU A 381 -11.55 27.74 -2.64
C LEU A 381 -12.72 26.89 -2.14
N LYS A 382 -12.91 25.72 -2.75
CA LYS A 382 -13.86 24.68 -2.35
C LYS A 382 -13.08 23.41 -2.01
N ILE A 383 -12.98 23.11 -0.73
CA ILE A 383 -12.20 21.96 -0.23
C ILE A 383 -13.13 20.75 -0.10
N GLY A 384 -12.79 19.66 -0.78
CA GLY A 384 -13.33 18.33 -0.53
C GLY A 384 -12.41 17.59 0.42
N TYR A 385 -12.83 17.42 1.67
CA TYR A 385 -12.02 16.79 2.71
C TYR A 385 -12.54 15.38 3.03
N PHE A 386 -11.70 14.37 2.79
CA PHE A 386 -11.93 13.01 3.23
C PHE A 386 -11.06 12.73 4.45
N ALA A 387 -11.68 12.71 5.63
CA ALA A 387 -11.01 12.40 6.89
C ALA A 387 -11.10 10.90 7.18
N GLN A 388 -10.20 10.40 8.01
CA GLN A 388 -10.19 8.99 8.44
C GLN A 388 -11.53 8.53 9.05
N HIS A 389 -12.26 9.42 9.74
CA HIS A 389 -13.56 9.13 10.36
C HIS A 389 -14.77 9.51 9.49
N THR A 390 -14.59 9.95 8.25
CA THR A 390 -15.72 10.37 7.40
C THR A 390 -16.69 9.21 7.13
N VAL A 391 -16.18 7.98 7.04
CA VAL A 391 -17.00 6.77 6.89
C VAL A 391 -17.91 6.54 8.10
N GLU A 392 -17.43 6.88 9.30
CA GLU A 392 -18.17 6.75 10.57
C GLU A 392 -19.19 7.88 10.78
N SER A 393 -19.05 8.99 10.05
CA SER A 393 -20.00 10.12 10.08
C SER A 393 -21.31 9.87 9.31
N LEU A 394 -21.39 8.77 8.57
CA LEU A 394 -22.62 8.37 7.88
C LEU A 394 -23.69 7.97 8.92
N HIS A 395 -24.81 8.67 8.91
CA HIS A 395 -26.00 8.35 9.71
C HIS A 395 -26.48 6.91 9.49
N GLU A 396 -26.56 6.18 10.60
CA GLU A 396 -27.13 4.83 10.67
C GLU A 396 -28.61 4.85 10.29
N GLY A 397 -29.07 3.81 9.59
CA GLY A 397 -30.46 3.69 9.11
C GLY A 397 -30.83 4.56 7.91
N SER A 398 -29.99 5.51 7.49
CA SER A 398 -30.22 6.35 6.31
C SER A 398 -29.74 5.67 5.03
N SER A 399 -30.35 6.02 3.89
CA SER A 399 -29.92 5.56 2.57
C SER A 399 -28.95 6.54 1.89
N PRO A 400 -28.17 6.10 0.87
CA PRO A 400 -27.38 7.01 0.03
C PRO A 400 -28.18 8.20 -0.52
N PHE A 401 -29.45 7.97 -0.87
CA PHE A 401 -30.34 9.01 -1.33
C PHE A 401 -30.64 10.03 -0.23
N ASP A 402 -30.94 9.58 0.99
CA ASP A 402 -31.24 10.47 2.13
C ASP A 402 -30.05 11.36 2.47
N HIS A 403 -28.84 10.80 2.48
CA HIS A 403 -27.59 11.56 2.71
C HIS A 403 -27.41 12.69 1.70
N LEU A 404 -27.67 12.41 0.42
CA LEU A 404 -27.57 13.41 -0.64
C LEU A 404 -28.71 14.43 -0.58
N GLN A 405 -29.91 13.99 -0.20
CA GLN A 405 -31.08 14.84 -0.02
C GLN A 405 -30.91 15.83 1.14
N ASP A 406 -30.32 15.39 2.25
CA ASP A 406 -29.98 16.27 3.39
C ASP A 406 -28.91 17.29 3.02
N LYS A 407 -27.92 16.87 2.22
CA LYS A 407 -26.86 17.74 1.73
C LYS A 407 -27.34 18.75 0.68
N ALA A 408 -28.30 18.37 -0.16
CA ALA A 408 -28.79 19.18 -1.28
C ALA A 408 -30.33 19.20 -1.36
N PRO A 409 -31.04 19.78 -0.36
CA PRO A 409 -32.49 19.66 -0.22
C PRO A 409 -33.30 20.26 -1.37
N GLY A 410 -32.70 21.17 -2.16
CA GLY A 410 -33.34 21.84 -3.29
C GLY A 410 -33.21 21.14 -4.64
N VAL A 411 -32.54 19.98 -4.73
CA VAL A 411 -32.27 19.29 -5.99
C VAL A 411 -33.32 18.20 -6.25
N GLY A 412 -33.70 18.00 -7.52
CA GLY A 412 -34.69 17.00 -7.88
C GLY A 412 -34.19 15.56 -7.70
N ALA A 413 -35.05 14.67 -7.19
CA ALA A 413 -34.73 13.27 -6.91
C ALA A 413 -34.16 12.47 -8.10
N GLN A 414 -34.49 12.83 -9.34
CA GLN A 414 -33.91 12.17 -10.53
C GLN A 414 -32.42 12.51 -10.68
N ALA A 415 -32.03 13.78 -10.53
CA ALA A 415 -30.63 14.19 -10.66
C ALA A 415 -29.75 13.56 -9.56
N MET A 416 -30.28 13.43 -8.34
CA MET A 416 -29.62 12.71 -7.25
C MET A 416 -29.41 11.24 -7.59
N ARG A 417 -30.44 10.56 -8.13
CA ARG A 417 -30.33 9.16 -8.55
C ARG A 417 -29.36 8.97 -9.71
N ASP A 418 -29.37 9.87 -10.69
CA ASP A 418 -28.46 9.80 -11.83
C ASP A 418 -27.00 9.92 -11.34
N PHE A 419 -26.73 10.84 -10.42
CA PHE A 419 -25.42 10.99 -9.77
C PHE A 419 -25.03 9.75 -8.96
N LEU A 420 -25.88 9.29 -8.05
CA LEU A 420 -25.63 8.08 -7.26
C LEU A 420 -25.41 6.84 -8.14
N GLY A 421 -26.10 6.77 -9.29
CA GLY A 421 -25.90 5.74 -10.30
C GLY A 421 -24.48 5.73 -10.88
N THR A 422 -23.88 6.90 -11.14
CA THR A 422 -22.47 7.00 -11.59
C THR A 422 -21.48 6.51 -10.53
N TRP A 423 -21.84 6.60 -9.25
CA TRP A 423 -21.07 6.06 -8.13
C TRP A 423 -21.49 4.62 -7.75
N ASN A 424 -22.14 3.90 -8.67
CA ASN A 424 -22.58 2.50 -8.53
C ASN A 424 -23.54 2.25 -7.35
N PHE A 425 -24.36 3.24 -7.01
CA PHE A 425 -25.56 3.12 -6.20
C PHE A 425 -26.80 3.23 -7.10
N ALA A 426 -26.94 2.29 -8.03
CA ALA A 426 -28.04 2.27 -9.00
C ALA A 426 -29.27 1.51 -8.47
N GLY A 427 -30.45 1.93 -8.91
CA GLY A 427 -31.72 1.25 -8.59
C GLY A 427 -32.04 1.28 -7.08
N ASP A 428 -32.48 0.14 -6.56
CA ASP A 428 -32.91 0.00 -5.16
C ASP A 428 -31.77 0.25 -4.16
N ARG A 429 -30.51 0.03 -4.57
CA ARG A 429 -29.32 0.23 -3.73
C ARG A 429 -29.13 1.68 -3.28
N ALA A 430 -29.73 2.65 -3.98
CA ALA A 430 -29.73 4.05 -3.56
C ALA A 430 -30.62 4.31 -2.33
N PHE A 431 -31.57 3.41 -2.06
CA PHE A 431 -32.60 3.53 -1.03
C PHE A 431 -32.42 2.50 0.11
N GLU A 432 -31.46 1.60 -0.02
CA GLU A 432 -31.09 0.66 1.04
C GLU A 432 -30.35 1.39 2.18
N SER A 433 -30.54 0.92 3.42
CA SER A 433 -29.79 1.44 4.57
C SER A 433 -28.29 1.16 4.42
N VAL A 434 -27.48 2.16 4.77
CA VAL A 434 -26.02 2.05 4.79
C VAL A 434 -25.49 1.08 5.86
N ASP A 435 -26.32 0.64 6.81
CA ASP A 435 -25.89 -0.28 7.88
C ASP A 435 -25.45 -1.65 7.33
N GLY A 436 -26.05 -2.07 6.21
CA GLY A 436 -25.71 -3.31 5.53
C GLY A 436 -24.51 -3.20 4.58
N PHE A 437 -23.98 -1.99 4.38
CA PHE A 437 -22.92 -1.73 3.41
C PHE A 437 -21.56 -2.19 3.95
N SER A 438 -20.75 -2.77 3.07
CA SER A 438 -19.34 -3.03 3.35
C SER A 438 -18.58 -1.71 3.59
N GLY A 439 -17.43 -1.78 4.26
CA GLY A 439 -16.58 -0.61 4.50
C GLY A 439 -16.24 0.15 3.22
N GLY A 440 -15.93 -0.57 2.13
CA GLY A 440 -15.64 0.04 0.83
C GLY A 440 -16.83 0.75 0.18
N GLU A 441 -18.05 0.26 0.40
CA GLU A 441 -19.26 0.95 -0.09
C GLU A 441 -19.55 2.21 0.72
N ARG A 442 -19.35 2.18 2.04
CA ARG A 442 -19.49 3.36 2.89
C ARG A 442 -18.44 4.42 2.55
N ALA A 443 -17.19 4.02 2.32
CA ALA A 443 -16.14 4.91 1.85
C ALA A 443 -16.46 5.51 0.46
N ARG A 444 -16.99 4.70 -0.47
CA ARG A 444 -17.45 5.19 -1.78
C ARG A 444 -18.58 6.21 -1.65
N LEU A 445 -19.55 5.97 -0.76
CA LEU A 445 -20.62 6.94 -0.49
C LEU A 445 -20.06 8.26 0.06
N ALA A 446 -19.15 8.19 1.03
CA ALA A 446 -18.48 9.37 1.57
C ALA A 446 -17.75 10.18 0.48
N LEU A 447 -17.00 9.50 -0.41
CA LEU A 447 -16.37 10.13 -1.56
C LEU A 447 -17.39 10.74 -2.53
N ALA A 448 -18.52 10.07 -2.79
CA ALA A 448 -19.59 10.59 -3.63
C ALA A 448 -20.19 11.88 -3.05
N LEU A 449 -20.40 11.93 -1.74
CA LEU A 449 -20.89 13.13 -1.06
C LEU A 449 -19.90 14.29 -1.17
N ILE A 450 -18.59 14.04 -1.08
CA ILE A 450 -17.56 15.06 -1.29
C ILE A 450 -17.54 15.54 -2.74
N ALA A 451 -17.60 14.61 -3.69
CA ALA A 451 -17.56 14.92 -5.12
C ALA A 451 -18.78 15.74 -5.59
N TRP A 452 -19.92 15.62 -4.91
CA TRP A 452 -21.12 16.39 -5.20
C TRP A 452 -20.89 17.91 -5.16
N ASP A 453 -20.05 18.39 -4.23
CA ASP A 453 -19.78 19.82 -4.04
C ASP A 453 -18.88 20.43 -5.14
N LYS A 454 -18.37 19.59 -6.06
CA LYS A 454 -17.40 19.95 -7.10
C LYS A 454 -16.20 20.73 -6.52
N PRO A 455 -15.46 20.12 -5.58
CA PRO A 455 -14.32 20.77 -4.96
C PRO A 455 -13.24 21.05 -6.00
N ASN A 456 -12.49 22.16 -5.83
CA ASN A 456 -11.30 22.45 -6.62
C ASN A 456 -10.00 22.05 -5.90
N LEU A 457 -10.09 21.71 -4.61
CA LEU A 457 -9.03 21.11 -3.82
C LEU A 457 -9.55 19.85 -3.13
N LEU A 458 -8.92 18.70 -3.37
CA LEU A 458 -9.14 17.47 -2.59
C LEU A 458 -8.04 17.30 -1.54
N LEU A 459 -8.46 17.13 -0.28
CA LEU A 459 -7.58 16.75 0.84
C LEU A 459 -8.02 15.37 1.32
N LEU A 460 -7.19 14.35 1.11
CA LEU A 460 -7.56 12.96 1.39
C LEU A 460 -6.61 12.37 2.45
N ASP A 461 -7.14 12.02 3.62
CA ASP A 461 -6.40 11.39 4.72
C ASP A 461 -6.71 9.88 4.78
N GLU A 462 -5.79 9.07 4.27
CA GLU A 462 -5.89 7.61 4.12
C GLU A 462 -7.17 7.12 3.41
N PRO A 463 -7.44 7.56 2.16
CA PRO A 463 -8.68 7.26 1.46
C PRO A 463 -8.82 5.79 1.03
N THR A 464 -7.73 5.02 1.04
CA THR A 464 -7.70 3.60 0.65
C THR A 464 -8.06 2.66 1.80
N ASN A 465 -8.20 3.18 3.01
CA ASN A 465 -8.63 2.40 4.16
C ASN A 465 -10.00 1.77 3.87
N HIS A 466 -10.11 0.46 4.13
CA HIS A 466 -11.34 -0.33 3.90
C HIS A 466 -11.79 -0.49 2.44
N LEU A 467 -11.05 0.04 1.46
CA LEU A 467 -11.31 -0.18 0.04
C LEU A 467 -10.72 -1.51 -0.41
N ASP A 468 -11.49 -2.24 -1.22
CA ASP A 468 -10.96 -3.40 -1.94
C ASP A 468 -10.10 -2.96 -3.13
N LEU A 469 -9.46 -3.94 -3.75
CA LEU A 469 -8.47 -3.73 -4.80
C LEU A 469 -9.07 -3.04 -6.04
N ASP A 470 -10.24 -3.49 -6.49
CA ASP A 470 -10.94 -2.92 -7.64
C ASP A 470 -11.36 -1.46 -7.35
N MET A 471 -11.82 -1.17 -6.13
CA MET A 471 -12.18 0.18 -5.71
C MET A 471 -10.98 1.11 -5.57
N ARG A 472 -9.83 0.60 -5.13
CA ARG A 472 -8.57 1.38 -5.05
C ARG A 472 -8.08 1.78 -6.44
N GLU A 473 -8.16 0.89 -7.42
CA GLU A 473 -7.86 1.22 -8.82
C GLU A 473 -8.79 2.30 -9.35
N ALA A 474 -10.10 2.11 -9.17
CA ALA A 474 -11.09 3.08 -9.62
C ALA A 474 -10.85 4.47 -8.99
N LEU A 475 -10.43 4.51 -7.72
CA LEU A 475 -10.07 5.75 -7.04
C LEU A 475 -8.77 6.35 -7.59
N ALA A 476 -7.74 5.52 -7.82
CA ALA A 476 -6.48 5.99 -8.38
C ALA A 476 -6.68 6.61 -9.77
N ASP A 477 -7.45 5.95 -10.64
CA ASP A 477 -7.81 6.45 -11.98
C ASP A 477 -8.62 7.76 -11.87
N ALA A 478 -9.64 7.79 -10.99
CA ALA A 478 -10.47 8.98 -10.79
C ALA A 478 -9.67 10.19 -10.28
N LEU A 479 -8.69 9.97 -9.41
CA LEU A 479 -7.81 11.02 -8.88
C LEU A 479 -6.74 11.45 -9.89
N ALA A 480 -6.23 10.51 -10.70
CA ALA A 480 -5.29 10.82 -11.78
C ALA A 480 -5.94 11.70 -12.86
N ASP A 481 -7.24 11.53 -13.12
CA ASP A 481 -8.04 12.34 -14.03
C ASP A 481 -8.59 13.63 -13.40
N PHE A 482 -8.35 13.90 -12.11
CA PHE A 482 -8.88 15.08 -11.45
C PHE A 482 -8.13 16.36 -11.86
N ASP A 483 -8.88 17.36 -12.31
CA ASP A 483 -8.36 18.65 -12.78
C ASP A 483 -7.97 19.62 -11.65
N GLY A 484 -8.45 19.39 -10.42
CA GLY A 484 -8.16 20.24 -9.28
C GLY A 484 -6.82 19.93 -8.60
N ALA A 485 -6.50 20.71 -7.56
CA ALA A 485 -5.34 20.42 -6.73
C ALA A 485 -5.65 19.27 -5.75
N LEU A 486 -4.64 18.46 -5.44
CA LEU A 486 -4.76 17.29 -4.57
C LEU A 486 -3.66 17.31 -3.52
N VAL A 487 -4.04 17.08 -2.26
CA VAL A 487 -3.11 16.68 -1.20
C VAL A 487 -3.55 15.33 -0.65
N LEU A 488 -2.68 14.34 -0.77
CA LEU A 488 -2.94 12.96 -0.40
C LEU A 488 -2.02 12.54 0.75
N VAL A 489 -2.62 12.10 1.86
CA VAL A 489 -1.94 11.32 2.88
C VAL A 489 -2.30 9.87 2.65
N SER A 490 -1.33 9.03 2.33
CA SER A 490 -1.56 7.59 2.25
C SER A 490 -0.32 6.80 2.59
N HIS A 491 -0.51 5.58 3.06
CA HIS A 491 0.53 4.56 3.11
C HIS A 491 0.58 3.69 1.84
N ASP A 492 -0.40 3.85 0.92
CA ASP A 492 -0.45 3.10 -0.34
C ASP A 492 0.51 3.70 -1.36
N ARG A 493 1.66 3.02 -1.55
CA ARG A 493 2.72 3.44 -2.48
C ARG A 493 2.25 3.48 -3.92
N HIS A 494 1.37 2.55 -4.31
CA HIS A 494 0.85 2.50 -5.66
C HIS A 494 -0.04 3.71 -5.94
N LEU A 495 -0.94 4.05 -5.02
CA LEU A 495 -1.78 5.25 -5.15
C LEU A 495 -0.93 6.52 -5.20
N LEU A 496 0.03 6.67 -4.28
CA LEU A 496 0.93 7.83 -4.25
C LEU A 496 1.73 7.95 -5.54
N GLY A 497 2.28 6.84 -6.05
CA GLY A 497 3.10 6.84 -7.27
C GLY A 497 2.30 7.08 -8.55
N MET A 498 1.01 6.73 -8.59
CA MET A 498 0.16 7.00 -9.77
C MET A 498 -0.39 8.43 -9.79
N VAL A 499 -0.61 9.04 -8.63
CA VAL A 499 -1.40 10.27 -8.52
C VAL A 499 -0.56 11.49 -8.14
N CYS A 500 0.48 11.34 -7.33
CA CYS A 500 1.26 12.48 -6.83
C CYS A 500 2.50 12.77 -7.69
N ASP A 501 2.76 14.06 -7.97
CA ASP A 501 3.93 14.52 -8.72
C ASP A 501 5.06 15.01 -7.80
N SER A 502 4.70 15.44 -6.60
CA SER A 502 5.63 15.98 -5.61
C SER A 502 5.33 15.46 -4.21
N PHE A 503 6.36 15.40 -3.38
CA PHE A 503 6.24 14.90 -2.01
C PHE A 503 6.66 15.96 -1.00
N TRP A 504 5.94 15.98 0.11
CA TRP A 504 6.26 16.82 1.26
C TRP A 504 6.41 15.95 2.49
N ARG A 505 7.50 16.12 3.21
CA ARG A 505 7.84 15.35 4.40
C ARG A 505 7.41 16.10 5.65
N VAL A 506 6.63 15.43 6.49
CA VAL A 506 6.25 15.86 7.83
C VAL A 506 6.98 15.00 8.85
N ALA A 507 7.98 15.57 9.51
CA ALA A 507 8.80 14.87 10.49
C ALA A 507 9.46 15.86 11.47
N ASP A 508 9.68 15.42 12.72
CA ASP A 508 10.39 16.21 13.76
C ASP A 508 9.81 17.62 13.99
N GLY A 509 8.51 17.80 13.73
CA GLY A 509 7.80 19.08 13.90
C GLY A 509 8.01 20.08 12.76
N VAL A 510 8.59 19.66 11.63
CA VAL A 510 8.82 20.49 10.44
C VAL A 510 8.12 19.87 9.23
N VAL A 511 7.75 20.74 8.27
CA VAL A 511 7.14 20.38 6.99
C VAL A 511 8.02 20.93 5.87
N GLU A 512 8.61 20.05 5.06
CA GLU A 512 9.56 20.42 4.01
C GLU A 512 9.26 19.65 2.72
N GLY A 513 9.60 20.25 1.57
CA GLY A 513 9.60 19.53 0.30
C GLY A 513 10.57 18.34 0.32
N PHE A 514 10.24 17.28 -0.39
CA PHE A 514 11.07 16.09 -0.50
C PHE A 514 11.40 15.83 -1.98
N ASP A 515 12.64 16.13 -2.35
CA ASP A 515 13.18 16.00 -3.71
C ASP A 515 13.68 14.57 -4.00
N GLY A 516 12.81 13.57 -3.80
CA GLY A 516 13.12 12.16 -4.04
C GLY A 516 11.86 11.34 -4.25
N ASP A 517 12.02 10.08 -4.68
CA ASP A 517 10.91 9.16 -4.87
C ASP A 517 10.52 8.40 -3.58
N LEU A 518 9.53 7.50 -3.67
CA LEU A 518 9.10 6.70 -2.53
C LEU A 518 10.18 5.73 -2.02
N ASP A 519 11.14 5.35 -2.87
CA ASP A 519 12.26 4.47 -2.51
C ASP A 519 13.39 5.26 -1.83
N ASP A 520 13.65 6.49 -2.27
CA ASP A 520 14.47 7.48 -1.56
C ASP A 520 13.90 7.76 -0.18
N TYR A 521 12.58 7.94 -0.08
CA TYR A 521 11.92 8.15 1.20
C TYR A 521 12.09 6.92 2.11
N ALA A 522 11.91 5.70 1.60
CA ALA A 522 12.17 4.46 2.33
C ALA A 522 13.62 4.36 2.81
N ARG A 523 14.60 4.74 1.98
CA ARG A 523 16.03 4.79 2.36
C ARG A 523 16.30 5.84 3.43
N TRP A 524 15.74 7.03 3.29
CA TRP A 524 15.84 8.10 4.27
C TRP A 524 15.31 7.64 5.64
N LEU A 525 14.14 6.99 5.64
CA LEU A 525 13.51 6.45 6.84
C LEU A 525 14.40 5.43 7.57
N ARG A 526 14.98 4.48 6.84
CA ARG A 526 15.94 3.49 7.36
C ARG A 526 17.18 4.14 7.97
N SER A 527 17.69 5.20 7.34
CA SER A 527 18.86 5.94 7.83
C SER A 527 18.58 6.67 9.16
N ARG A 528 17.33 7.10 9.37
CA ARG A 528 16.88 7.82 10.56
C ARG A 528 16.93 6.96 11.83
N GLY A 529 16.60 5.67 11.75
CA GLY A 529 16.75 4.73 12.87
C GLY A 529 18.20 4.57 13.36
N SER A 530 19.18 4.83 12.49
CA SER A 530 20.62 4.84 12.82
C SER A 530 21.11 6.22 13.28
N ALA A 531 20.56 7.30 12.70
CA ALA A 531 20.86 8.68 13.07
C ALA A 531 20.30 9.07 14.44
N ASN A 532 19.06 8.70 14.78
CA ASN A 532 18.50 8.90 16.13
C ASN A 532 19.31 8.16 17.19
N LYS A 533 19.87 6.98 16.90
CA LYS A 533 20.80 6.28 17.80
C LYS A 533 22.10 7.06 18.05
N LYS A 534 22.61 7.80 17.05
CA LYS A 534 23.79 8.68 17.22
C LYS A 534 23.43 9.99 17.93
N ALA A 535 22.27 10.57 17.64
CA ALA A 535 21.78 11.79 18.27
C ALA A 535 21.38 11.57 19.74
N GLU A 536 20.67 10.49 20.07
CA GLU A 536 20.34 10.08 21.44
C GLU A 536 21.57 9.65 22.23
N LYS A 537 22.55 8.95 21.61
CA LYS A 537 23.84 8.69 22.26
C LYS A 537 24.62 9.97 22.53
N LYS A 538 24.59 10.96 21.62
CA LYS A 538 25.18 12.29 21.85
C LYS A 538 24.44 13.08 22.91
N ALA A 539 23.12 13.04 22.95
CA ALA A 539 22.28 13.73 23.95
C ALA A 539 22.40 13.10 25.35
N LYS A 540 22.43 11.75 25.45
CA LYS A 540 22.70 11.03 26.71
C LYS A 540 24.16 11.17 27.17
N ALA A 541 25.12 11.29 26.25
CA ALA A 541 26.51 11.61 26.60
C ALA A 541 26.71 13.06 27.05
N ALA A 542 25.96 14.01 26.48
CA ALA A 542 25.99 15.43 26.87
C ALA A 542 25.37 15.70 28.25
N ALA A 543 24.49 14.81 28.74
CA ALA A 543 23.87 14.92 30.06
C ALA A 543 24.70 14.31 31.22
N ALA A 544 25.79 13.58 30.94
CA ALA A 544 26.52 12.82 31.97
C ALA A 544 28.03 13.13 32.10
N ASN A 545 28.59 14.08 31.35
CA ASN A 545 29.91 14.62 31.64
C ASN A 545 30.08 15.97 30.94
N LYS A 546 30.58 16.98 31.66
CA LYS A 546 31.12 18.20 31.02
C LYS A 546 32.51 17.89 30.47
N PRO A 547 32.79 18.07 29.17
CA PRO A 547 34.14 18.31 28.72
C PRO A 547 34.32 19.80 28.41
N VAL A 548 35.47 20.30 28.83
CA VAL A 548 36.10 21.51 28.28
C VAL A 548 36.33 21.27 26.79
N MET A 549 35.92 22.21 25.93
CA MET A 549 36.17 22.16 24.50
C MET A 549 37.67 22.23 24.20
N PRO A 550 38.20 21.46 23.23
CA PRO A 550 39.41 21.86 22.52
C PRO A 550 39.03 22.97 21.55
N THR A 551 39.61 24.16 21.73
CA THR A 551 39.53 25.26 20.77
C THR A 551 40.41 24.94 19.57
N GLU A 552 39.81 24.53 18.45
CA GLU A 552 40.47 24.59 17.14
C GLU A 552 40.76 26.04 16.79
N THR A 553 41.99 26.30 16.33
CA THR A 553 42.47 27.67 16.14
C THR A 553 41.92 28.30 14.86
N PRO A 554 41.71 29.63 14.81
CA PRO A 554 41.20 30.35 13.64
C PRO A 554 42.05 30.20 12.36
N GLU A 555 43.32 29.79 12.49
CA GLU A 555 44.22 29.55 11.36
C GLU A 555 43.95 28.22 10.65
N GLU A 556 43.55 27.16 11.38
CA GLU A 556 43.20 25.86 10.80
C GLU A 556 41.88 25.92 10.02
N ARG A 557 40.90 26.71 10.48
CA ARG A 557 39.63 26.95 9.75
C ARG A 557 39.83 27.71 8.45
N ARG A 558 40.79 28.65 8.38
CA ARG A 558 41.11 29.36 7.13
C ARG A 558 41.88 28.49 6.14
N ARG A 559 42.72 27.56 6.63
CA ARG A 559 43.47 26.63 5.78
C ARG A 559 42.57 25.56 5.15
N ASN A 560 41.62 25.01 5.90
CA ASN A 560 40.67 24.03 5.40
C ASN A 560 39.65 24.67 4.44
N ALA A 561 39.10 25.84 4.76
CA ALA A 561 38.18 26.56 3.87
C ALA A 561 38.83 27.06 2.57
N ALA A 562 40.15 27.25 2.53
CA ALA A 562 40.89 27.55 1.31
C ALA A 562 41.14 26.30 0.44
N ALA A 563 41.45 25.16 1.09
CA ALA A 563 41.64 23.88 0.41
C ALA A 563 40.33 23.34 -0.21
N ASP A 564 39.20 23.50 0.49
CA ASP A 564 37.88 23.05 0.02
C ASP A 564 37.41 23.87 -1.20
N ARG A 565 37.65 25.19 -1.20
CA ARG A 565 37.34 26.06 -2.35
C ARG A 565 38.21 25.77 -3.58
N GLU A 566 39.45 25.36 -3.37
CA GLU A 566 40.35 24.99 -4.47
C GLU A 566 39.97 23.62 -5.06
N GLY A 567 39.57 22.65 -4.22
CA GLY A 567 39.01 21.37 -4.63
C GLY A 567 37.70 21.51 -5.42
N GLU A 568 36.77 22.34 -4.95
CA GLU A 568 35.49 22.60 -5.62
C GLU A 568 35.69 23.25 -7.00
N LYS A 569 36.63 24.19 -7.12
CA LYS A 569 36.96 24.84 -8.39
C LYS A 569 37.56 23.85 -9.40
N VAL A 570 38.41 22.93 -8.95
CA VAL A 570 39.01 21.88 -9.79
C VAL A 570 37.95 20.88 -10.25
N ALA A 571 37.04 20.48 -9.36
CA ALA A 571 35.93 19.58 -9.68
C ALA A 571 34.97 20.20 -10.71
N ARG A 572 34.55 21.46 -10.54
CA ARG A 572 33.72 22.19 -11.52
C ARG A 572 34.40 22.33 -12.90
N GLN A 573 35.72 22.54 -12.93
CA GLN A 573 36.49 22.58 -14.19
C GLN A 573 36.57 21.21 -14.87
N ARG A 574 36.65 20.13 -14.09
CA ARG A 574 36.67 18.76 -14.62
C ARG A 574 35.31 18.36 -15.18
N VAL A 575 34.21 18.68 -14.49
CA VAL A 575 32.82 18.48 -14.96
C VAL A 575 32.62 19.13 -16.33
N LYS A 576 32.99 20.41 -16.48
CA LYS A 576 32.87 21.12 -17.77
C LYS A 576 33.68 20.46 -18.91
N LYS A 577 34.85 19.87 -18.59
CA LYS A 577 35.66 19.13 -19.58
C LYS A 577 35.01 17.81 -19.97
N ILE A 578 34.35 17.14 -19.03
CA ILE A 578 33.62 15.90 -19.28
C ILE A 578 32.40 16.19 -20.17
N GLU A 579 31.59 17.18 -19.84
CA GLU A 579 30.42 17.59 -20.64
C GLU A 579 30.77 17.93 -22.08
N THR A 580 31.85 18.70 -22.28
CA THR A 580 32.32 19.04 -23.63
C THR A 580 32.82 17.82 -24.41
N ARG A 581 33.46 16.85 -23.73
CA ARG A 581 33.92 15.61 -24.36
C ARG A 581 32.75 14.69 -24.70
N VAL A 582 31.77 14.53 -23.81
CA VAL A 582 30.56 13.72 -24.04
C VAL A 582 29.78 14.27 -25.23
N ALA A 583 29.56 15.59 -25.29
CA ALA A 583 28.90 16.22 -26.43
C ALA A 583 29.65 15.97 -27.76
N THR A 584 30.99 15.99 -27.73
CA THR A 584 31.81 15.68 -28.92
C THR A 584 31.64 14.20 -29.32
N ILE A 585 31.69 13.27 -28.36
CA ILE A 585 31.52 11.84 -28.60
C ILE A 585 30.13 11.54 -29.17
N GLU A 586 29.08 12.20 -28.69
CA GLU A 586 27.72 12.05 -29.23
C GLU A 586 27.62 12.50 -30.68
N THR A 587 28.24 13.62 -31.04
CA THR A 587 28.29 14.05 -32.45
C THR A 587 29.04 13.04 -33.31
N GLU A 588 30.18 12.51 -32.86
CA GLU A 588 30.94 11.47 -33.56
C GLU A 588 30.13 10.18 -33.72
N LEU A 589 29.46 9.71 -32.67
CA LEU A 589 28.60 8.52 -32.70
C LEU A 589 27.43 8.68 -33.67
N THR A 590 26.78 9.85 -33.68
CA THR A 590 25.67 10.14 -34.59
C THR A 590 26.13 10.10 -36.06
N THR A 591 27.33 10.62 -36.36
CA THR A 591 27.89 10.54 -37.72
C THR A 591 28.30 9.11 -38.11
N LEU A 592 28.80 8.31 -37.16
CA LEU A 592 29.16 6.91 -37.40
C LEU A 592 27.92 6.05 -37.61
N GLU A 593 26.87 6.27 -36.83
CA GLU A 593 25.59 5.56 -36.96
C GLU A 593 24.90 5.90 -38.28
N SER A 594 24.95 7.16 -38.71
CA SER A 594 24.45 7.57 -40.02
C SER A 594 25.20 6.87 -41.18
N LYS A 595 26.53 6.70 -41.05
CA LYS A 595 27.34 5.96 -42.03
C LYS A 595 27.08 4.45 -42.01
N LEU A 596 26.82 3.87 -40.85
CA LEU A 596 26.48 2.46 -40.68
C LEU A 596 25.02 2.14 -41.07
N ALA A 597 24.14 3.14 -41.11
CA ALA A 597 22.76 3.01 -41.58
C ALA A 597 22.63 3.11 -43.12
N ASP A 598 23.64 3.63 -43.82
CA ASP A 598 23.65 3.71 -45.29
C ASP A 598 23.89 2.31 -45.90
N PRO A 599 22.94 1.78 -46.70
CA PRO A 599 23.08 0.46 -47.34
C PRO A 599 24.28 0.34 -48.28
N SER A 600 24.80 1.45 -48.80
CA SER A 600 25.97 1.46 -49.70
C SER A 600 27.29 1.17 -48.98
N THR A 601 27.36 1.41 -47.67
CA THR A 601 28.54 1.15 -46.82
C THR A 601 28.85 -0.35 -46.72
N TYR A 602 27.84 -1.21 -46.89
CA TYR A 602 27.97 -2.67 -46.85
C TYR A 602 28.49 -3.27 -48.17
N ASN A 603 28.63 -2.46 -49.21
CA ASN A 603 29.25 -2.86 -50.49
C ASN A 603 30.78 -2.58 -50.53
N GLY A 604 31.34 -1.98 -49.47
CA GLY A 604 32.77 -1.68 -49.34
C GLY A 604 33.62 -2.82 -48.74
N SER A 605 34.90 -2.56 -48.47
CA SER A 605 35.79 -3.59 -47.89
C SER A 605 35.38 -3.94 -46.46
N THR A 606 35.33 -5.24 -46.13
CA THR A 606 34.97 -5.75 -44.80
C THR A 606 35.85 -5.17 -43.67
N THR A 607 37.08 -4.79 -44.01
CA THR A 607 38.03 -4.14 -43.11
C THR A 607 37.62 -2.73 -42.68
N GLU A 608 36.90 -1.96 -43.50
CA GLU A 608 36.44 -0.62 -43.13
C GLU A 608 35.21 -0.68 -42.22
N LEU A 609 34.30 -1.62 -42.46
CA LEU A 609 33.15 -1.88 -41.58
C LEU A 609 33.59 -2.32 -40.18
N MET A 610 34.59 -3.20 -40.08
CA MET A 610 35.16 -3.60 -38.78
C MET A 610 35.79 -2.42 -38.03
N LYS A 611 36.48 -1.52 -38.74
CA LYS A 611 37.06 -0.30 -38.12
C LYS A 611 35.98 0.66 -37.62
N LEU A 612 34.89 0.85 -38.36
CA LEU A 612 33.77 1.70 -37.94
C LEU A 612 33.05 1.12 -36.72
N GLY A 613 32.79 -0.20 -36.69
CA GLY A 613 32.18 -0.88 -35.55
C GLY A 613 33.07 -0.89 -34.30
N GLN A 614 34.38 -1.09 -34.47
CA GLN A 614 35.33 -0.96 -33.36
C GLN A 614 35.35 0.47 -32.81
N ARG A 615 35.39 1.48 -33.68
CA ARG A 615 35.39 2.88 -33.26
C ARG A 615 34.09 3.27 -32.54
N GLN A 616 32.94 2.76 -32.99
CA GLN A 616 31.66 2.97 -32.30
C GLN A 616 31.68 2.34 -30.90
N THR A 617 32.23 1.14 -30.76
CA THR A 617 32.31 0.44 -29.47
C THR A 617 33.26 1.15 -28.51
N GLU A 618 34.40 1.64 -28.99
CA GLU A 618 35.34 2.45 -28.21
C GLU A 618 34.68 3.74 -27.69
N LEU A 619 34.01 4.49 -28.57
CA LEU A 619 33.35 5.74 -28.21
C LEU A 619 32.20 5.54 -27.22
N ARG A 620 31.42 4.46 -27.35
CA ARG A 620 30.36 4.11 -26.38
C ARG A 620 30.94 3.79 -25.00
N ARG A 621 32.04 3.04 -24.95
CA ARG A 621 32.74 2.73 -23.69
C ARG A 621 33.39 3.96 -23.05
N GLU A 622 33.98 4.85 -23.86
CA GLU A 622 34.52 6.12 -23.39
C GLU A 622 33.41 7.00 -22.81
N LYS A 623 32.25 7.07 -23.48
CA LYS A 623 31.07 7.81 -23.00
C LYS A 623 30.59 7.28 -21.64
N GLU A 624 30.36 5.97 -21.52
CA GLU A 624 29.91 5.34 -20.28
C GLU A 624 30.88 5.59 -19.11
N THR A 625 32.19 5.55 -19.39
CA THR A 625 33.22 5.84 -18.36
C THR A 625 33.18 7.31 -17.92
N LEU A 626 33.02 8.24 -18.86
CA LEU A 626 32.95 9.67 -18.60
C LEU A 626 31.66 10.07 -17.87
N GLU A 627 30.54 9.44 -18.19
CA GLU A 627 29.25 9.63 -17.51
C GLU A 627 29.31 9.13 -16.05
N GLY A 628 30.00 8.01 -15.80
CA GLY A 628 30.30 7.56 -14.45
C GLY A 628 31.18 8.53 -13.66
N GLU A 629 32.26 9.03 -14.27
CA GLU A 629 33.14 10.05 -13.63
C GLU A 629 32.39 11.37 -13.39
N TRP A 630 31.48 11.76 -14.29
CA TRP A 630 30.63 12.94 -14.13
C TRP A 630 29.69 12.81 -12.93
N LEU A 631 29.03 11.65 -12.78
CA LEU A 631 28.13 11.37 -11.66
C LEU A 631 28.85 11.47 -10.31
N GLU A 632 30.02 10.83 -10.17
CA GLU A 632 30.81 10.88 -8.93
C GLU A 632 31.30 12.30 -8.60
N LEU A 633 31.66 13.10 -9.61
CA LEU A 633 32.09 14.49 -9.42
C LEU A 633 30.92 15.42 -9.08
N TYR A 634 29.72 15.10 -9.58
CA TYR A 634 28.49 15.84 -9.28
C TYR A 634 28.05 15.60 -7.83
N GLU A 635 28.03 14.33 -7.38
CA GLU A 635 27.74 13.97 -5.98
C GLU A 635 28.71 14.65 -4.99
N ARG A 636 29.99 14.82 -5.37
CA ARG A 636 30.99 15.53 -4.54
C ARG A 636 30.84 17.06 -4.53
N LEU A 637 30.13 17.64 -5.50
CA LEU A 637 29.86 19.08 -5.55
C LEU A 637 28.56 19.45 -4.84
N GLU A 638 27.64 18.50 -4.65
CA GLU A 638 26.38 18.68 -3.94
C GLU A 638 26.43 18.28 -2.46
N ALA A 639 27.36 17.40 -2.06
CA ALA A 639 27.66 17.03 -0.67
C ALA A 639 28.50 18.09 0.06
#